data_AF-A0A175JR39-F1
#
_entry.id   AF-A0A175JR39-F1
#
_cell.length_a   1.000
_cell.length_b   1.000
_cell.length_c   1.000
_cell.angle_alpha   90.00
_cell.angle_beta   90.00
_cell.angle_gamma   90.00
#
_symmetry.space_group_name_H-M   'P 1'
#
loop_
_entity.id
_entity.type
_entity.pdbx_description
1 polymer ?
#
loop_
_entity_poly.entity_id
_entity_poly.type
_entity_poly.pdbx_seq_one_letter_code
_entity_poly.pdbx_strand_id
1 'polypeptide(L)'
;MSRVIVRFILNGECIATKPLNSQDDLKTVREKIKGKMLDSQHFLTIDGDVIDVNDEECFTVGDVIDEKRIINIKGTEDKKGIRIKINDKLITTIEIDNKTPLSNIRTLVQNIPESAYFYTLDNDRIDVNDEECFTVEDIINNEEINLKEEKENKSEINDVTIGICLNGKPMIKKKFNKNISLSDVRKEFENIKQIPKDFDFEDLEGFKIQTDDEQSSQLTSILHDNKINITTEGIDISLNNSFLLGSPNNSTIPGNSLTGSTKSDISIHNTEMEVADTSTSDTDVSEPNEPIEGSIRMQNHEKGKLKIYLYPNQPFNQQDEFDPIAILVVGQTGSGKTTLLNSFVNALYGIKITDDFRYIIINEDNLEQHKDQSQSQTSQVTIYNIKRTKRTPPIKIIDTPGFGDTRGIAYDIEITKQIKEAFETKVLDLNAICFVAPSSNVKLTASQRYVFGNIIDLFGKDVKKNFIAMLTFCDGQTPQVINSLQSKECIFSEIIRYVEKPWYLKFNNSAIYDDNTEDEFTQMFWKLGMRNFDDFISKSVTLPRKSLEKSKEVLRKRERIKVQIEGIRISLNNSLSKMNEIEQTSKQLDENREKVKNNENYTFTVDVTKQIKVDLEPEQYVTNCLRCHKTCHYPCYIKGDMKKGCACIDNDYCNVCKCHYEQHANESYRFEFVIEKEKRTAKEVFERYNEGKKGVADAESLLKKLEEEYDKIQMECYDQQQEIVKCVNRLSEIALNNKVTSSNEYLDINSNRK
;
A
#
# COMPACT_ATOMS: atom_id res chain seq x y z
N MET A 1 4.91 19.61 57.54
CA MET A 1 4.34 20.12 56.27
C MET A 1 5.48 20.44 55.32
N SER A 2 5.68 19.60 54.31
CA SER A 2 6.81 19.71 53.38
C SER A 2 6.45 20.58 52.19
N ARG A 3 7.23 21.65 51.96
CA ARG A 3 7.15 22.41 50.71
C ARG A 3 7.74 21.58 49.56
N VAL A 4 6.99 21.43 48.49
CA VAL A 4 7.32 20.62 47.32
C VAL A 4 7.23 21.48 46.05
N ILE A 5 8.12 21.23 45.08
CA ILE A 5 8.09 21.90 43.77
C ILE A 5 7.39 20.95 42.80
N VAL A 6 6.27 21.40 42.24
CA VAL A 6 5.33 20.57 41.48
C VAL A 6 5.21 21.09 40.04
N ARG A 7 5.25 20.17 39.08
CA ARG A 7 5.09 20.45 37.63
C ARG A 7 3.68 20.08 37.19
N PHE A 8 3.05 20.95 36.42
CA PHE A 8 1.68 20.78 35.93
C PHE A 8 1.71 20.45 34.43
N ILE A 9 1.13 19.31 34.04
CA ILE A 9 1.20 18.79 32.68
C ILE A 9 -0.20 18.66 32.09
N LEU A 10 -0.54 19.49 31.10
CA LEU A 10 -1.82 19.44 30.38
C LEU A 10 -1.66 18.62 29.10
N ASN A 11 -2.41 17.51 28.96
CA ASN A 11 -2.37 16.63 27.77
C ASN A 11 -0.93 16.25 27.33
N GLY A 12 -0.03 16.01 28.29
CA GLY A 12 1.37 15.67 28.04
C GLY A 12 2.35 16.85 27.91
N GLU A 13 1.87 18.10 27.86
CA GLU A 13 2.72 19.31 27.80
C GLU A 13 2.80 20.05 29.14
N CYS A 14 4.00 20.48 29.55
CA CYS A 14 4.19 21.16 30.82
C CYS A 14 3.72 22.63 30.74
N ILE A 15 2.63 22.95 31.44
CA ILE A 15 2.00 24.29 31.40
C ILE A 15 2.40 25.21 32.55
N ALA A 16 2.84 24.66 33.68
CA ALA A 16 3.31 25.44 34.83
C ALA A 16 4.24 24.64 35.76
N THR A 17 5.01 25.33 36.60
CA THR A 17 5.79 24.72 37.69
C THR A 17 5.80 25.67 38.88
N LYS A 18 5.36 25.21 40.06
CA LYS A 18 5.17 26.09 41.23
C LYS A 18 5.58 25.41 42.54
N PRO A 19 6.12 26.16 43.51
CA PRO A 19 6.33 25.68 44.87
C PRO A 19 5.00 25.71 45.64
N LEU A 20 4.61 24.57 46.20
CA LEU A 20 3.36 24.37 46.93
C LEU A 20 3.61 23.64 48.26
N ASN A 21 2.63 23.64 49.16
CA ASN A 21 2.67 22.81 50.35
C ASN A 21 1.95 21.49 50.06
N SER A 22 2.50 20.35 50.50
CA SER A 22 1.93 19.01 50.23
C SER A 22 0.60 18.74 50.92
N GLN A 23 0.09 19.68 51.72
CA GLN A 23 -1.21 19.61 52.39
C GLN A 23 -2.16 20.71 51.92
N ASP A 24 -1.73 21.55 50.96
CA ASP A 24 -2.65 22.48 50.30
C ASP A 24 -3.65 21.64 49.49
N ASP A 25 -4.93 21.94 49.60
CA ASP A 25 -5.96 21.31 48.76
C ASP A 25 -5.88 21.77 47.30
N LEU A 26 -6.39 20.94 46.39
CA LEU A 26 -6.33 21.19 44.95
C LEU A 26 -7.15 22.38 44.50
N LYS A 27 -8.19 22.77 45.23
CA LYS A 27 -8.98 23.96 44.87
C LYS A 27 -8.19 25.23 45.11
N THR A 28 -7.46 25.28 46.21
CA THR A 28 -6.48 26.32 46.50
C THR A 28 -5.34 26.31 45.46
N VAL A 29 -4.96 25.15 44.95
CA VAL A 29 -3.96 25.00 43.88
C VAL A 29 -4.47 25.52 42.55
N ARG A 30 -5.74 25.25 42.19
CA ARG A 30 -6.41 25.79 41.00
C ARG A 30 -6.37 27.31 40.98
N GLU A 31 -6.75 27.95 42.09
CA GLU A 31 -6.71 29.41 42.22
C GLU A 31 -5.28 29.97 42.09
N LYS A 32 -4.26 29.22 42.52
CA LYS A 32 -2.84 29.62 42.40
C LYS A 32 -2.27 29.48 40.98
N ILE A 33 -2.86 28.64 40.12
CA ILE A 33 -2.46 28.47 38.71
C ILE A 33 -3.50 29.03 37.72
N LYS A 34 -4.48 29.78 38.24
CA LYS A 34 -5.55 30.44 37.49
C LYS A 34 -5.00 31.27 36.33
N GLY A 35 -5.57 31.07 35.14
CA GLY A 35 -5.10 31.67 33.88
C GLY A 35 -4.09 30.83 33.08
N LYS A 36 -3.70 29.63 33.56
CA LYS A 36 -2.90 28.64 32.81
C LYS A 36 -3.63 27.32 32.56
N MET A 37 -4.82 27.16 33.11
CA MET A 37 -5.72 25.99 33.04
C MET A 37 -7.16 26.54 32.94
N LEU A 38 -8.00 25.95 32.07
CA LEU A 38 -9.42 26.35 31.92
C LEU A 38 -10.31 25.63 32.96
N ASP A 39 -11.49 26.17 33.25
CA ASP A 39 -12.38 25.63 34.30
C ASP A 39 -12.94 24.25 33.95
N SER A 40 -13.10 23.99 32.65
CA SER A 40 -13.46 22.72 32.04
C SER A 40 -12.29 21.71 32.04
N GLN A 41 -11.08 22.11 32.38
CA GLN A 41 -9.95 21.20 32.53
C GLN A 41 -9.89 20.71 33.97
N HIS A 42 -9.53 19.45 34.16
CA HIS A 42 -9.50 18.79 35.46
C HIS A 42 -8.07 18.43 35.83
N PHE A 43 -7.72 18.58 37.10
CA PHE A 43 -6.51 17.93 37.61
C PHE A 43 -6.70 16.43 37.55
N LEU A 44 -5.60 15.70 37.52
CA LEU A 44 -5.60 14.27 37.65
C LEU A 44 -4.95 13.90 38.98
N THR A 45 -5.40 12.78 39.55
CA THR A 45 -4.65 12.12 40.62
C THR A 45 -3.29 11.65 40.09
N ILE A 46 -2.43 11.14 40.99
CA ILE A 46 -1.18 10.48 40.61
C ILE A 46 -1.45 9.41 39.54
N ASP A 47 -2.55 8.70 39.72
CA ASP A 47 -2.99 7.59 38.90
C ASP A 47 -3.67 8.05 37.59
N GLY A 48 -3.71 9.36 37.33
CA GLY A 48 -4.24 9.92 36.08
C GLY A 48 -5.77 10.06 36.05
N ASP A 49 -6.44 9.86 37.18
CA ASP A 49 -7.88 10.00 37.26
C ASP A 49 -8.31 11.45 37.38
N VAL A 50 -9.26 11.82 36.54
CA VAL A 50 -9.86 13.15 36.47
C VAL A 50 -10.48 13.49 37.81
N ILE A 51 -9.88 14.44 38.51
CA ILE A 51 -10.38 15.02 39.75
C ILE A 51 -11.43 16.05 39.37
N ASP A 52 -12.65 15.79 39.81
CA ASP A 52 -13.75 16.71 39.62
C ASP A 52 -13.42 18.05 40.31
N VAL A 53 -13.74 19.16 39.63
CA VAL A 53 -13.46 20.51 40.13
C VAL A 53 -14.09 20.76 41.51
N ASN A 54 -15.19 20.08 41.81
CA ASN A 54 -15.89 20.22 43.08
C ASN A 54 -15.25 19.40 44.21
N ASP A 55 -14.53 18.33 43.88
CA ASP A 55 -13.87 17.45 44.86
C ASP A 55 -12.44 17.89 45.15
N GLU A 56 -11.94 18.93 44.48
CA GLU A 56 -10.59 19.45 44.65
C GLU A 56 -10.27 19.93 46.07
N GLU A 57 -11.25 20.22 46.94
CA GLU A 57 -10.99 20.54 48.36
C GLU A 57 -10.62 19.30 49.19
N CYS A 58 -10.96 18.09 48.71
CA CYS A 58 -10.76 16.82 49.40
C CYS A 58 -9.42 16.17 49.08
N PHE A 59 -8.74 16.64 48.03
CA PHE A 59 -7.44 16.16 47.60
C PHE A 59 -6.39 17.21 47.90
N THR A 60 -5.30 16.80 48.56
CA THR A 60 -4.14 17.67 48.74
C THR A 60 -3.12 17.46 47.63
N VAL A 61 -2.23 18.44 47.45
CA VAL A 61 -1.10 18.34 46.52
C VAL A 61 -0.30 17.06 46.74
N GLY A 62 -0.12 16.62 47.99
CA GLY A 62 0.62 15.40 48.31
C GLY A 62 -0.08 14.13 47.83
N ASP A 63 -1.40 14.16 47.67
CA ASP A 63 -2.21 13.01 47.28
C ASP A 63 -2.23 12.81 45.76
N VAL A 64 -1.83 13.83 44.99
CA VAL A 64 -1.99 13.86 43.53
C VAL A 64 -0.68 14.06 42.76
N ILE A 65 0.45 14.21 43.47
CA ILE A 65 1.78 14.28 42.87
C ILE A 65 2.49 12.94 42.89
N ASP A 66 2.95 12.50 41.73
CA ASP A 66 3.76 11.29 41.64
C ASP A 66 5.17 11.50 42.23
N GLU A 67 6.00 10.46 42.26
CA GLU A 67 7.38 10.55 42.76
C GLU A 67 8.25 11.54 41.96
N LYS A 68 7.85 11.84 40.71
CA LYS A 68 8.45 12.83 39.82
C LYS A 68 7.90 14.25 40.06
N ARG A 69 7.01 14.41 41.03
CA ARG A 69 6.33 15.64 41.48
C ARG A 69 5.52 16.31 40.37
N ILE A 70 4.77 15.50 39.63
CA ILE A 70 3.93 15.94 38.53
C ILE A 70 2.46 15.85 38.94
N ILE A 71 1.69 16.91 38.65
CA ILE A 71 0.22 16.88 38.63
C ILE A 71 -0.19 16.97 37.17
N ASN A 72 -0.86 15.94 36.68
CA ASN A 72 -1.41 15.95 35.34
C ASN A 72 -2.72 16.71 35.32
N ILE A 73 -3.02 17.34 34.21
CA ILE A 73 -4.21 18.12 33.95
C ILE A 73 -4.76 17.66 32.60
N LYS A 74 -6.06 17.59 32.48
CA LYS A 74 -6.74 17.22 31.25
C LYS A 74 -7.77 18.28 30.90
N GLY A 75 -7.69 18.84 29.70
CA GLY A 75 -8.71 19.78 29.25
C GLY A 75 -10.00 19.11 28.83
N THR A 76 -11.16 19.65 29.23
CA THR A 76 -12.38 19.54 28.43
C THR A 76 -12.68 20.93 27.86
N GLU A 77 -13.38 21.07 26.75
CA GLU A 77 -14.35 22.16 26.63
C GLU A 77 -15.50 21.60 25.81
N ASP A 78 -16.58 21.31 26.54
CA ASP A 78 -17.94 20.94 26.11
C ASP A 78 -18.32 19.47 26.14
N LYS A 79 -18.11 18.78 27.28
CA LYS A 79 -18.88 17.56 27.55
C LYS A 79 -20.34 17.88 27.88
N LYS A 80 -21.26 17.62 26.95
CA LYS A 80 -22.71 17.63 27.22
C LYS A 80 -23.19 16.23 27.59
N GLY A 81 -24.31 16.15 28.30
CA GLY A 81 -24.97 14.88 28.64
C GLY A 81 -25.82 14.40 27.47
N ILE A 82 -25.33 13.41 26.73
CA ILE A 82 -25.88 13.04 25.43
C ILE A 82 -26.60 11.72 25.52
N ARG A 83 -27.87 11.73 25.11
CA ARG A 83 -28.75 10.55 25.14
C ARG A 83 -28.56 9.72 23.87
N ILE A 84 -28.10 8.48 24.02
CA ILE A 84 -27.87 7.55 22.92
C ILE A 84 -29.06 6.58 22.82
N LYS A 85 -29.69 6.51 21.65
CA LYS A 85 -30.85 5.65 21.35
C LYS A 85 -30.55 4.74 20.16
N ILE A 86 -31.12 3.53 20.13
CA ILE A 86 -31.14 2.66 18.93
C ILE A 86 -32.60 2.38 18.57
N ASN A 87 -32.99 2.60 17.31
CA ASN A 87 -34.38 2.51 16.84
C ASN A 87 -35.36 3.25 17.79
N ASP A 88 -35.03 4.52 18.12
CA ASP A 88 -35.75 5.46 19.03
C ASP A 88 -35.88 5.04 20.50
N LYS A 89 -35.27 3.92 20.91
CA LYS A 89 -35.25 3.46 22.29
C LYS A 89 -33.95 3.86 22.99
N LEU A 90 -34.04 4.53 24.14
CA LEU A 90 -32.87 4.96 24.92
C LEU A 90 -32.06 3.76 25.43
N ILE A 91 -30.78 3.76 25.10
CA ILE A 91 -29.82 2.72 25.47
C ILE A 91 -28.96 3.20 26.64
N THR A 92 -28.47 4.44 26.58
CA THR A 92 -27.68 5.05 27.66
C THR A 92 -27.58 6.56 27.50
N THR A 93 -27.11 7.25 28.53
CA THR A 93 -26.72 8.67 28.47
C THR A 93 -25.26 8.78 28.88
N ILE A 94 -24.47 9.51 28.10
CA ILE A 94 -23.01 9.62 28.31
C ILE A 94 -22.57 11.08 28.29
N GLU A 95 -21.59 11.40 29.15
CA GLU A 95 -21.00 12.75 29.21
C GLU A 95 -19.72 12.79 28.37
N ILE A 96 -19.85 13.39 27.20
CA ILE A 96 -18.81 13.38 26.18
C ILE A 96 -18.76 14.72 25.47
N ASP A 97 -17.57 15.07 25.00
CA ASP A 97 -17.31 16.36 24.38
C ASP A 97 -18.06 16.43 23.06
N ASN A 98 -18.70 17.54 22.75
CA ASN A 98 -19.31 17.75 21.43
C ASN A 98 -18.26 17.56 20.31
N LYS A 99 -16.96 17.71 20.59
CA LYS A 99 -15.88 17.42 19.64
C LYS A 99 -15.33 15.99 19.70
N THR A 100 -15.95 15.11 20.49
CA THR A 100 -15.54 13.70 20.60
C THR A 100 -15.91 12.95 19.31
N PRO A 101 -14.99 12.22 18.66
CA PRO A 101 -15.34 11.38 17.51
C PRO A 101 -16.38 10.31 17.84
N LEU A 102 -17.27 9.99 16.90
CA LEU A 102 -18.35 9.03 17.12
C LEU A 102 -17.83 7.60 17.33
N SER A 103 -16.68 7.25 16.75
CA SER A 103 -16.00 5.97 17.01
C SER A 103 -15.65 5.76 18.48
N ASN A 104 -15.31 6.84 19.21
CA ASN A 104 -15.06 6.78 20.64
C ASN A 104 -16.37 6.52 21.41
N ILE A 105 -17.52 6.97 20.91
CA ILE A 105 -18.85 6.65 21.49
C ILE A 105 -19.16 5.17 21.34
N ARG A 106 -18.94 4.61 20.14
CA ARG A 106 -19.14 3.17 19.88
C ARG A 106 -18.25 2.30 20.78
N THR A 107 -17.05 2.78 21.11
CA THR A 107 -16.12 2.10 22.03
C THR A 107 -16.49 2.31 23.51
N LEU A 108 -17.00 3.48 23.91
CA LEU A 108 -17.42 3.77 25.29
C LEU A 108 -18.76 3.12 25.67
N VAL A 109 -19.68 2.91 24.74
CA VAL A 109 -21.00 2.31 24.98
C VAL A 109 -21.03 0.87 24.47
N GLN A 110 -20.69 -0.08 25.37
CA GLN A 110 -20.53 -1.51 25.04
C GLN A 110 -21.80 -2.23 24.50
N ASN A 111 -22.96 -1.57 24.49
CA ASN A 111 -24.26 -2.15 24.13
C ASN A 111 -24.77 -1.72 22.74
N ILE A 112 -23.92 -1.17 21.86
CA ILE A 112 -24.27 -0.84 20.47
C ILE A 112 -23.89 -2.04 19.57
N PRO A 113 -24.84 -2.72 18.90
CA PRO A 113 -24.57 -3.85 18.01
C PRO A 113 -23.92 -3.40 16.67
N GLU A 114 -23.12 -4.28 16.03
CA GLU A 114 -22.43 -3.98 14.75
C GLU A 114 -23.40 -3.71 13.59
N SER A 115 -24.63 -4.25 13.66
CA SER A 115 -25.72 -3.97 12.72
C SER A 115 -26.29 -2.56 12.88
N ALA A 116 -26.00 -1.84 13.96
CA ALA A 116 -26.48 -0.48 14.18
C ALA A 116 -25.51 0.59 13.65
N TYR A 117 -26.01 1.63 12.99
CA TYR A 117 -25.24 2.74 12.42
C TYR A 117 -25.66 4.09 13.00
N PHE A 118 -24.72 5.04 13.10
CA PHE A 118 -25.04 6.44 13.40
C PHE A 118 -25.56 7.15 12.16
N TYR A 119 -26.26 8.27 12.35
CA TYR A 119 -26.77 9.09 11.25
C TYR A 119 -26.43 10.55 11.51
N THR A 120 -26.19 11.32 10.45
CA THR A 120 -26.00 12.77 10.54
C THR A 120 -27.32 13.48 10.86
N LEU A 121 -27.27 14.79 11.17
CA LEU A 121 -28.48 15.61 11.37
C LEU A 121 -29.41 15.65 10.14
N ASP A 122 -28.85 15.42 8.95
CA ASP A 122 -29.57 15.31 7.68
C ASP A 122 -30.06 13.87 7.39
N ASN A 123 -29.93 12.97 8.38
CA ASN A 123 -30.39 11.58 8.37
C ASN A 123 -29.64 10.65 7.38
N ASP A 124 -28.41 11.00 7.00
CA ASP A 124 -27.52 10.15 6.20
C ASP A 124 -26.80 9.14 7.08
N ARG A 125 -26.80 7.87 6.66
CA ARG A 125 -26.14 6.78 7.39
C ARG A 125 -24.62 6.98 7.38
N ILE A 126 -24.03 7.04 8.58
CA ILE A 126 -22.59 7.06 8.80
C ILE A 126 -22.14 5.61 8.89
N ASP A 127 -21.33 5.15 7.92
CA ASP A 127 -20.75 3.81 7.94
C ASP A 127 -19.80 3.68 9.14
N VAL A 128 -19.68 2.48 9.73
CA VAL A 128 -18.88 2.25 10.94
C VAL A 128 -17.41 2.67 10.75
N ASN A 129 -16.92 2.59 9.51
CA ASN A 129 -15.54 3.00 9.18
C ASN A 129 -15.36 4.53 9.08
N ASP A 130 -16.46 5.29 8.91
CA ASP A 130 -16.44 6.74 8.77
C ASP A 130 -16.74 7.46 10.11
N GLU A 131 -17.09 6.73 11.17
CA GLU A 131 -17.41 7.28 12.51
C GLU A 131 -16.25 8.03 13.18
N GLU A 132 -15.00 7.75 12.82
CA GLU A 132 -13.83 8.50 13.28
C GLU A 132 -13.74 9.91 12.66
N CYS A 133 -14.43 10.13 11.53
CA CYS A 133 -14.41 11.39 10.78
C CYS A 133 -15.52 12.37 11.20
N PHE A 134 -16.44 11.93 12.05
CA PHE A 134 -17.52 12.74 12.59
C PHE A 134 -17.34 12.88 14.09
N THR A 135 -17.66 14.06 14.61
CA THR A 135 -17.74 14.31 16.04
C THR A 135 -19.20 14.34 16.49
N VAL A 136 -19.40 14.29 17.79
CA VAL A 136 -20.72 14.43 18.42
C VAL A 136 -21.48 15.66 17.90
N GLU A 137 -20.81 16.80 17.72
CA GLU A 137 -21.41 18.07 17.32
C GLU A 137 -22.00 17.99 15.91
N ASP A 138 -21.47 17.09 15.07
CA ASP A 138 -21.94 16.90 13.70
C ASP A 138 -23.30 16.19 13.64
N ILE A 139 -23.69 15.46 14.69
CA ILE A 139 -24.88 14.61 14.70
C ILE A 139 -25.84 14.84 15.87
N ILE A 140 -25.41 15.59 16.89
CA ILE A 140 -26.18 15.83 18.11
C ILE A 140 -27.34 16.78 17.83
N ASN A 141 -28.57 16.35 18.14
CA ASN A 141 -29.76 17.20 18.04
C ASN A 141 -30.47 17.26 19.41
N ASN A 142 -30.64 18.46 19.98
CA ASN A 142 -31.23 18.65 21.31
C ASN A 142 -30.67 17.69 22.38
N GLU A 143 -29.35 17.48 22.35
CA GLU A 143 -28.60 16.60 23.28
C GLU A 143 -28.92 15.10 23.13
N GLU A 144 -29.37 14.67 21.94
CA GLU A 144 -29.61 13.26 21.62
C GLU A 144 -28.89 12.82 20.35
N ILE A 145 -28.48 11.55 20.34
CA ILE A 145 -27.93 10.83 19.19
C ILE A 145 -28.73 9.54 18.99
N ASN A 146 -29.26 9.32 17.78
CA ASN A 146 -30.07 8.16 17.43
C ASN A 146 -29.32 7.27 16.41
N LEU A 147 -29.32 5.95 16.66
CA LEU A 147 -28.79 4.92 15.78
C LEU A 147 -29.93 4.02 15.27
N LYS A 148 -29.72 3.30 14.17
CA LYS A 148 -30.66 2.30 13.64
C LYS A 148 -29.97 1.01 13.23
N GLU A 149 -30.62 -0.13 13.44
CA GLU A 149 -30.06 -1.48 13.25
C GLU A 149 -30.54 -2.14 11.94
N GLU A 150 -29.62 -2.58 11.07
CA GLU A 150 -29.89 -3.13 9.73
C GLU A 150 -29.33 -4.56 9.53
N LYS A 151 -30.10 -5.47 8.90
CA LYS A 151 -29.71 -6.87 8.58
C LYS A 151 -29.04 -6.98 7.19
N GLU A 152 -28.11 -7.92 7.02
CA GLU A 152 -27.27 -8.17 5.81
C GLU A 152 -27.92 -7.87 4.43
N ASN A 153 -27.35 -6.94 3.67
CA ASN A 153 -26.93 -7.10 2.26
C ASN A 153 -26.17 -5.87 1.73
N LYS A 154 -25.05 -6.10 1.02
CA LYS A 154 -24.16 -5.09 0.41
C LYS A 154 -24.84 -4.39 -0.78
N SER A 155 -24.68 -3.06 -0.91
CA SER A 155 -24.92 -2.35 -2.17
C SER A 155 -23.70 -1.52 -2.59
N GLU A 156 -23.09 -1.93 -3.70
CA GLU A 156 -22.22 -1.09 -4.53
C GLU A 156 -22.96 0.15 -5.05
N ILE A 157 -22.22 1.21 -5.42
CA ILE A 157 -22.74 2.41 -6.09
C ILE A 157 -23.56 1.99 -7.31
N ASN A 158 -24.88 2.20 -7.24
CA ASN A 158 -25.85 1.68 -8.20
C ASN A 158 -26.76 2.77 -8.78
N ASP A 159 -26.28 4.01 -8.90
CA ASP A 159 -27.09 5.04 -9.54
C ASP A 159 -27.11 4.91 -11.08
N VAL A 160 -28.31 4.96 -11.66
CA VAL A 160 -28.56 4.96 -13.10
C VAL A 160 -29.31 6.23 -13.48
N THR A 161 -28.93 6.81 -14.62
CA THR A 161 -29.73 7.89 -15.23
C THR A 161 -30.84 7.29 -16.08
N ILE A 162 -32.08 7.58 -15.71
CA ILE A 162 -33.28 6.97 -16.27
C ILE A 162 -34.08 8.02 -17.04
N GLY A 163 -34.53 7.67 -18.24
CA GLY A 163 -35.45 8.47 -19.04
C GLY A 163 -36.90 8.20 -18.67
N ILE A 164 -37.66 9.26 -18.40
CA ILE A 164 -39.05 9.17 -17.96
C ILE A 164 -39.93 9.49 -19.17
N CYS A 165 -40.85 8.58 -19.48
CA CYS A 165 -41.78 8.70 -20.60
C CYS A 165 -43.22 8.75 -20.07
N LEU A 166 -44.03 9.70 -20.55
CA LEU A 166 -45.45 9.81 -20.23
C LEU A 166 -46.28 9.42 -21.44
N ASN A 167 -47.15 8.42 -21.32
CA ASN A 167 -47.95 7.87 -22.43
C ASN A 167 -47.06 7.55 -23.66
N GLY A 168 -45.88 6.96 -23.42
CA GLY A 168 -44.90 6.61 -24.44
C GLY A 168 -44.06 7.77 -25.02
N LYS A 169 -44.27 9.03 -24.59
CA LYS A 169 -43.47 10.18 -25.04
C LYS A 169 -42.37 10.54 -24.04
N PRO A 170 -41.09 10.64 -24.46
CA PRO A 170 -39.99 11.03 -23.56
C PRO A 170 -40.19 12.44 -22.99
N MET A 171 -39.99 12.60 -21.68
CA MET A 171 -40.11 13.88 -21.00
C MET A 171 -38.76 14.39 -20.52
N ILE A 172 -38.13 13.68 -19.57
CA ILE A 172 -36.92 14.12 -18.88
C ILE A 172 -36.03 12.92 -18.54
N LYS A 173 -34.77 13.19 -18.18
CA LYS A 173 -33.85 12.18 -17.63
C LYS A 173 -33.47 12.57 -16.21
N LYS A 174 -33.51 11.63 -15.28
CA LYS A 174 -33.15 11.86 -13.88
C LYS A 174 -32.41 10.66 -13.32
N LYS A 175 -31.46 10.93 -12.42
CA LYS A 175 -30.58 9.91 -11.84
C LYS A 175 -31.22 9.35 -10.58
N PHE A 176 -31.33 8.03 -10.50
CA PHE A 176 -31.90 7.31 -9.37
C PHE A 176 -31.01 6.12 -9.01
N ASN A 177 -31.04 5.73 -7.75
CA ASN A 177 -30.46 4.46 -7.32
C ASN A 177 -31.27 3.30 -7.93
N LYS A 178 -30.63 2.28 -8.50
CA LYS A 178 -31.31 1.11 -9.09
C LYS A 178 -32.26 0.42 -8.10
N ASN A 179 -31.96 0.47 -6.81
CA ASN A 179 -32.70 -0.25 -5.78
C ASN A 179 -33.78 0.61 -5.09
N ILE A 180 -34.05 1.82 -5.58
CA ILE A 180 -35.11 2.69 -5.03
C ILE A 180 -36.49 2.05 -5.21
N SER A 181 -37.38 2.22 -4.23
CA SER A 181 -38.78 1.77 -4.34
C SER A 181 -39.56 2.63 -5.33
N LEU A 182 -40.58 2.06 -5.99
CA LEU A 182 -41.44 2.85 -6.90
C LEU A 182 -42.18 3.96 -6.16
N SER A 183 -42.54 3.73 -4.90
CA SER A 183 -43.18 4.75 -4.06
C SER A 183 -42.30 5.97 -3.80
N ASP A 184 -40.98 5.79 -3.69
CA ASP A 184 -40.04 6.89 -3.50
C ASP A 184 -39.73 7.59 -4.84
N VAL A 185 -39.71 6.84 -5.95
CA VAL A 185 -39.65 7.43 -7.30
C VAL A 185 -40.87 8.31 -7.57
N ARG A 186 -42.06 7.89 -7.12
CA ARG A 186 -43.30 8.69 -7.26
C ARG A 186 -43.21 10.02 -6.54
N LYS A 187 -42.76 10.04 -5.28
CA LYS A 187 -42.53 11.30 -4.53
C LYS A 187 -41.54 12.21 -5.24
N GLU A 188 -40.49 11.64 -5.83
CA GLU A 188 -39.52 12.38 -6.63
C GLU A 188 -40.11 12.97 -7.92
N PHE A 189 -41.14 12.33 -8.47
CA PHE A 189 -41.85 12.78 -9.68
C PHE A 189 -42.90 13.84 -9.37
N GLU A 190 -43.59 13.77 -8.24
CA GLU A 190 -44.56 14.77 -7.78
C GLU A 190 -43.93 16.17 -7.65
N ASN A 191 -42.64 16.23 -7.37
CA ASN A 191 -41.85 17.46 -7.28
C ASN A 191 -41.41 18.02 -8.65
N ILE A 192 -41.59 17.26 -9.73
CA ILE A 192 -41.20 17.64 -11.09
C ILE A 192 -42.41 18.24 -11.79
N LYS A 193 -42.41 19.56 -12.00
CA LYS A 193 -43.52 20.30 -12.63
C LYS A 193 -43.98 19.76 -13.99
N GLN A 194 -43.15 18.98 -14.69
CA GLN A 194 -43.43 18.43 -16.01
C GLN A 194 -44.19 17.11 -15.94
N ILE A 195 -44.22 16.44 -14.78
CA ILE A 195 -44.92 15.16 -14.60
C ILE A 195 -46.30 15.45 -13.98
N PRO A 196 -47.39 14.89 -14.53
CA PRO A 196 -48.72 14.97 -13.91
C PRO A 196 -48.70 14.40 -12.51
N LYS A 197 -49.54 14.90 -11.60
CA LYS A 197 -49.61 14.38 -10.23
C LYS A 197 -50.31 13.01 -10.17
N ASP A 198 -51.33 12.84 -11.01
CA ASP A 198 -52.13 11.61 -11.06
C ASP A 198 -51.63 10.75 -12.22
N PHE A 199 -50.66 9.88 -11.96
CA PHE A 199 -50.11 8.92 -12.91
C PHE A 199 -50.02 7.51 -12.30
N ASP A 200 -49.85 6.50 -13.12
CA ASP A 200 -49.61 5.10 -12.77
C ASP A 200 -48.28 4.66 -13.40
N PHE A 201 -47.50 3.83 -12.70
CA PHE A 201 -46.35 3.17 -13.32
C PHE A 201 -46.83 1.99 -14.17
N GLU A 202 -46.17 1.77 -15.30
CA GLU A 202 -46.38 0.56 -16.10
C GLU A 202 -45.22 -0.40 -15.92
N ASP A 203 -45.55 -1.69 -15.83
CA ASP A 203 -44.57 -2.76 -15.90
C ASP A 203 -44.04 -2.96 -17.33
N LEU A 204 -43.12 -3.92 -17.49
CA LEU A 204 -42.49 -4.22 -18.78
C LEU A 204 -43.48 -4.72 -19.84
N GLU A 205 -44.66 -5.20 -19.44
CA GLU A 205 -45.72 -5.69 -20.32
C GLU A 205 -46.79 -4.62 -20.59
N GLY A 206 -46.66 -3.43 -19.97
CA GLY A 206 -47.57 -2.30 -20.14
C GLY A 206 -48.78 -2.34 -19.19
N PHE A 207 -48.76 -3.19 -18.17
CA PHE A 207 -49.81 -3.22 -17.16
C PHE A 207 -49.52 -2.21 -16.06
N LYS A 208 -50.60 -1.58 -15.56
CA LYS A 208 -50.52 -0.61 -14.48
C LYS A 208 -50.21 -1.30 -13.15
N ILE A 209 -49.20 -0.78 -12.46
CA ILE A 209 -48.87 -1.17 -11.10
C ILE A 209 -49.79 -0.41 -10.15
N GLN A 210 -50.51 -1.16 -9.31
CA GLN A 210 -51.38 -0.54 -8.31
C GLN A 210 -50.53 0.18 -7.25
N THR A 211 -51.03 1.31 -6.78
CA THR A 211 -50.30 2.18 -5.84
C THR A 211 -49.92 1.45 -4.54
N ASP A 212 -50.73 0.49 -4.10
CA ASP A 212 -50.46 -0.32 -2.90
C ASP A 212 -49.24 -1.25 -3.07
N ASP A 213 -48.91 -1.64 -4.31
CA ASP A 213 -47.78 -2.52 -4.65
C ASP A 213 -46.49 -1.74 -4.93
N GLU A 214 -46.53 -0.40 -4.97
CA GLU A 214 -45.36 0.44 -5.28
C GLU A 214 -44.34 0.50 -4.16
N GLN A 215 -44.74 0.20 -2.91
CA GLN A 215 -43.80 0.14 -1.78
C GLN A 215 -42.97 -1.14 -1.77
N SER A 216 -43.54 -2.25 -2.23
CA SER A 216 -42.87 -3.55 -2.31
C SER A 216 -42.12 -3.75 -3.64
N SER A 217 -42.44 -2.94 -4.65
CA SER A 217 -41.82 -2.98 -5.99
C SER A 217 -40.64 -2.00 -6.10
N GLN A 218 -39.55 -2.45 -6.73
CA GLN A 218 -38.33 -1.66 -6.95
C GLN A 218 -38.27 -1.09 -8.38
N LEU A 219 -37.58 0.02 -8.59
CA LEU A 219 -37.42 0.65 -9.91
C LEU A 219 -36.89 -0.30 -10.99
N THR A 220 -36.00 -1.22 -10.62
CA THR A 220 -35.49 -2.26 -11.52
C THR A 220 -36.56 -3.20 -12.08
N SER A 221 -37.72 -3.35 -11.43
CA SER A 221 -38.79 -4.24 -11.93
C SER A 221 -39.51 -3.69 -13.15
N ILE A 222 -39.43 -2.37 -13.39
CA ILE A 222 -40.10 -1.70 -14.52
C ILE A 222 -39.13 -1.01 -15.49
N LEU A 223 -37.83 -1.12 -15.25
CA LEU A 223 -36.81 -0.42 -16.01
C LEU A 223 -36.48 -1.18 -17.31
N HIS A 224 -36.76 -0.58 -18.46
CA HIS A 224 -36.40 -1.11 -19.78
C HIS A 224 -35.54 -0.10 -20.56
N ASP A 225 -34.36 -0.49 -21.04
CA ASP A 225 -33.41 0.38 -21.76
C ASP A 225 -33.12 1.71 -21.03
N ASN A 226 -33.01 1.65 -19.70
CA ASN A 226 -32.88 2.81 -18.82
C ASN A 226 -34.01 3.83 -18.98
N LYS A 227 -35.23 3.37 -19.28
CA LYS A 227 -36.44 4.18 -19.33
C LYS A 227 -37.57 3.53 -18.55
N ILE A 228 -38.48 4.35 -18.07
CA ILE A 228 -39.74 3.92 -17.46
C ILE A 228 -40.91 4.66 -18.11
N ASN A 229 -42.05 3.97 -18.23
CA ASN A 229 -43.30 4.55 -18.71
C ASN A 229 -44.23 4.81 -17.53
N ILE A 230 -44.85 5.99 -17.55
CA ILE A 230 -45.95 6.34 -16.66
C ILE A 230 -47.15 6.74 -17.52
N THR A 231 -48.36 6.44 -17.06
CA THR A 231 -49.60 6.80 -17.75
C THR A 231 -50.59 7.46 -16.81
N THR A 232 -51.54 8.24 -17.32
CA THR A 232 -52.58 8.87 -16.51
C THR A 232 -53.93 8.34 -16.94
N GLU A 233 -54.75 7.83 -16.03
CA GLU A 233 -56.04 7.25 -16.42
C GLU A 233 -57.06 8.33 -16.80
N GLY A 234 -57.26 8.48 -18.11
CA GLY A 234 -58.14 9.50 -18.67
C GLY A 234 -57.97 9.75 -20.17
N ILE A 235 -58.09 8.67 -20.97
CA ILE A 235 -58.82 8.55 -22.25
C ILE A 235 -58.12 7.49 -23.10
N ASP A 236 -58.71 6.31 -23.11
CA ASP A 236 -58.59 5.32 -24.16
C ASP A 236 -59.50 5.74 -25.32
N ILE A 237 -58.96 6.21 -26.45
CA ILE A 237 -59.67 6.23 -27.74
C ILE A 237 -58.66 5.95 -28.86
N SER A 238 -58.64 4.71 -29.33
CA SER A 238 -58.50 4.45 -30.75
C SER A 238 -59.67 5.13 -31.48
N LEU A 239 -59.39 6.01 -32.47
CA LEU A 239 -60.13 6.19 -33.73
C LEU A 239 -59.85 7.58 -34.35
N ASN A 240 -59.22 7.53 -35.52
CA ASN A 240 -59.63 8.14 -36.79
C ASN A 240 -60.27 9.54 -36.85
N ASN A 241 -59.84 10.23 -37.92
CA ASN A 241 -60.55 11.23 -38.73
C ASN A 241 -60.58 12.66 -38.16
N SER A 242 -59.74 13.57 -38.67
CA SER A 242 -59.87 14.30 -39.93
C SER A 242 -60.83 15.50 -39.88
N PHE A 243 -60.28 16.65 -40.32
CA PHE A 243 -60.94 17.81 -40.93
C PHE A 243 -61.62 18.90 -40.06
N LEU A 244 -60.94 20.06 -40.07
CA LEU A 244 -61.38 21.38 -40.55
C LEU A 244 -62.53 22.18 -39.88
N LEU A 245 -62.24 23.50 -39.87
CA LEU A 245 -63.08 24.71 -39.85
C LEU A 245 -63.49 25.25 -38.45
N GLY A 246 -63.30 26.54 -38.15
CA GLY A 246 -62.93 27.65 -39.02
C GLY A 246 -62.57 28.95 -38.29
N SER A 247 -62.00 29.84 -39.10
CA SER A 247 -61.62 31.24 -38.86
C SER A 247 -62.79 32.12 -38.36
N PRO A 248 -62.55 33.42 -38.07
CA PRO A 248 -62.44 34.42 -39.15
C PRO A 248 -61.29 35.44 -38.96
N ASN A 249 -60.58 35.73 -40.07
CA ASN A 249 -60.48 37.01 -40.79
C ASN A 249 -59.57 38.06 -40.11
N ASN A 250 -58.56 38.62 -40.75
CA ASN A 250 -58.45 39.29 -42.05
C ASN A 250 -56.95 39.34 -42.40
N SER A 251 -56.44 39.47 -43.63
CA SER A 251 -57.01 39.65 -44.97
C SER A 251 -55.81 39.67 -45.93
N THR A 252 -55.79 38.76 -46.92
CA THR A 252 -55.61 38.98 -48.39
C THR A 252 -54.54 39.96 -48.92
N ILE A 253 -53.82 39.76 -50.03
CA ILE A 253 -53.65 38.77 -51.12
C ILE A 253 -52.53 39.36 -52.05
N PRO A 254 -52.00 38.62 -53.04
CA PRO A 254 -50.61 38.66 -53.53
C PRO A 254 -50.51 39.13 -54.99
N GLY A 255 -49.31 38.99 -55.60
CA GLY A 255 -49.22 38.77 -57.04
C GLY A 255 -47.94 39.25 -57.73
N ASN A 256 -47.25 38.27 -58.31
CA ASN A 256 -46.56 38.26 -59.59
C ASN A 256 -45.17 38.92 -59.83
N SER A 257 -44.39 38.09 -60.53
CA SER A 257 -43.46 38.38 -61.64
C SER A 257 -42.00 38.74 -61.35
N LEU A 258 -41.16 37.71 -61.59
CA LEU A 258 -40.16 37.61 -62.67
C LEU A 258 -39.00 38.63 -62.76
N THR A 259 -37.83 38.01 -63.01
CA THR A 259 -36.53 38.54 -63.45
C THR A 259 -35.68 39.24 -62.37
N GLY A 260 -34.38 39.01 -62.27
CA GLY A 260 -33.52 38.09 -62.99
C GLY A 260 -32.18 37.87 -62.28
N SER A 261 -31.53 36.78 -62.68
CA SER A 261 -30.08 36.56 -62.78
C SER A 261 -29.14 37.01 -61.65
N THR A 262 -28.57 36.04 -60.94
CA THR A 262 -27.15 35.65 -61.11
C THR A 262 -26.88 34.30 -60.44
N LYS A 263 -26.56 33.30 -61.27
CA LYS A 263 -25.95 32.02 -60.87
C LYS A 263 -24.45 32.25 -60.67
N SER A 264 -23.87 31.64 -59.65
CA SER A 264 -22.80 30.64 -59.86
C SER A 264 -22.46 29.96 -58.53
N ASP A 265 -22.54 28.63 -58.56
CA ASP A 265 -22.04 27.72 -57.55
C ASP A 265 -20.51 27.82 -57.48
N ILE A 266 -19.96 27.93 -56.26
CA ILE A 266 -18.54 27.69 -55.93
C ILE A 266 -18.60 26.76 -54.72
N SER A 267 -18.62 25.44 -54.91
CA SER A 267 -17.46 24.58 -55.17
C SER A 267 -16.41 24.64 -54.06
N ILE A 268 -16.41 23.56 -53.28
CA ILE A 268 -15.42 23.16 -52.28
C ILE A 268 -14.04 23.16 -52.94
N HIS A 269 -13.09 23.93 -52.40
CA HIS A 269 -11.69 23.85 -52.79
C HIS A 269 -11.08 22.58 -52.20
N ASN A 270 -11.08 21.51 -53.01
CA ASN A 270 -9.98 20.56 -53.05
C ASN A 270 -8.81 21.25 -53.76
N THR A 271 -7.62 21.16 -53.18
CA THR A 271 -6.37 21.39 -53.91
C THR A 271 -5.65 20.05 -53.90
N GLU A 272 -5.91 19.27 -54.94
CA GLU A 272 -5.04 18.19 -55.38
C GLU A 272 -3.69 18.83 -55.76
N MET A 273 -2.61 18.32 -55.16
CA MET A 273 -1.29 18.44 -55.75
C MET A 273 -0.85 17.01 -56.08
N GLU A 274 -1.07 16.70 -57.35
CA GLU A 274 -0.45 15.69 -58.21
C GLU A 274 0.25 14.52 -57.50
N VAL A 275 -0.43 13.37 -57.54
CA VAL A 275 0.22 12.06 -57.53
C VAL A 275 0.95 11.93 -58.86
N ALA A 276 2.25 12.20 -58.85
CA ALA A 276 3.13 11.78 -59.93
C ALA A 276 3.29 10.26 -59.83
N ASP A 277 2.62 9.53 -60.72
CA ASP A 277 2.97 8.16 -61.09
C ASP A 277 4.43 8.12 -61.53
N THR A 278 5.32 7.87 -60.58
CA THR A 278 6.65 7.35 -60.84
C THR A 278 6.60 5.88 -60.52
N SER A 279 6.37 5.09 -61.56
CA SER A 279 6.83 3.71 -61.63
C SER A 279 8.36 3.71 -61.58
N THR A 280 8.92 3.90 -60.40
CA THR A 280 10.28 3.51 -60.09
C THR A 280 10.22 2.11 -59.50
N SER A 281 10.83 1.18 -60.21
CA SER A 281 11.18 -0.15 -59.75
C SER A 281 11.98 -0.06 -58.44
N ASP A 282 11.31 -0.19 -57.31
CA ASP A 282 11.98 -0.44 -56.03
C ASP A 282 12.25 -1.94 -55.89
N THR A 283 13.17 -2.44 -56.72
CA THR A 283 14.11 -3.45 -56.23
C THR A 283 15.09 -2.74 -55.32
N ASP A 284 14.66 -2.40 -54.11
CA ASP A 284 15.59 -2.12 -53.02
C ASP A 284 16.16 -3.48 -52.59
N VAL A 285 17.15 -3.95 -53.37
CA VAL A 285 17.99 -5.07 -52.98
C VAL A 285 18.88 -4.57 -51.86
N SER A 286 18.29 -4.36 -50.68
CA SER A 286 19.04 -4.24 -49.45
C SER A 286 19.90 -5.49 -49.36
N GLU A 287 21.22 -5.33 -49.19
CA GLU A 287 22.10 -6.46 -48.94
C GLU A 287 21.48 -7.35 -47.85
N PRO A 288 21.44 -8.68 -48.06
CA PRO A 288 20.91 -9.58 -47.05
C PRO A 288 21.71 -9.42 -45.76
N ASN A 289 21.03 -9.46 -44.62
CA ASN A 289 21.73 -9.41 -43.35
C ASN A 289 22.67 -10.62 -43.25
N GLU A 290 23.86 -10.43 -42.68
CA GLU A 290 24.80 -11.51 -42.40
C GLU A 290 24.98 -11.70 -40.89
N PRO A 291 25.23 -12.93 -40.41
CA PRO A 291 25.58 -13.18 -39.02
C PRO A 291 26.83 -12.41 -38.59
N ILE A 292 26.76 -11.74 -37.43
CA ILE A 292 27.87 -10.95 -36.87
C ILE A 292 29.05 -11.88 -36.57
N GLU A 293 30.26 -11.42 -36.88
CA GLU A 293 31.50 -12.14 -36.55
C GLU A 293 31.56 -12.51 -35.07
N GLY A 294 31.88 -13.78 -34.79
CA GLY A 294 31.92 -14.35 -33.44
C GLY A 294 30.59 -14.90 -32.92
N SER A 295 29.49 -14.76 -33.67
CA SER A 295 28.22 -15.42 -33.32
C SER A 295 28.35 -16.94 -33.44
N ILE A 296 27.76 -17.68 -32.50
CA ILE A 296 27.85 -19.16 -32.46
C ILE A 296 26.55 -19.74 -33.01
N ARG A 297 26.64 -20.56 -34.05
CA ARG A 297 25.47 -21.27 -34.60
C ARG A 297 25.01 -22.37 -33.64
N MET A 298 23.71 -22.40 -33.34
CA MET A 298 23.12 -23.38 -32.43
C MET A 298 22.86 -24.72 -33.11
N GLN A 299 23.34 -25.81 -32.50
CA GLN A 299 23.24 -27.17 -33.05
C GLN A 299 21.81 -27.74 -32.99
N ASN A 300 21.03 -27.37 -31.96
CA ASN A 300 19.66 -27.89 -31.76
C ASN A 300 18.65 -27.43 -32.82
N HIS A 301 18.99 -26.39 -33.59
CA HIS A 301 18.15 -25.81 -34.65
C HIS A 301 18.68 -26.10 -36.06
N GLU A 302 19.53 -27.12 -36.25
CA GLU A 302 20.16 -27.41 -37.54
C GLU A 302 19.21 -27.98 -38.62
N LYS A 303 18.05 -28.51 -38.23
CA LYS A 303 17.12 -29.22 -39.12
C LYS A 303 16.03 -28.33 -39.73
N GLY A 304 15.84 -27.11 -39.22
CA GLY A 304 14.86 -26.12 -39.71
C GLY A 304 15.40 -25.27 -40.86
N LYS A 305 14.52 -24.49 -41.51
CA LYS A 305 14.95 -23.50 -42.53
C LYS A 305 15.62 -22.29 -41.87
N LEU A 306 15.22 -21.95 -40.64
CA LEU A 306 15.74 -20.82 -39.87
C LEU A 306 16.96 -21.23 -39.02
N LYS A 307 18.07 -20.52 -39.20
CA LYS A 307 19.31 -20.72 -38.43
C LYS A 307 19.29 -19.86 -37.18
N ILE A 308 19.55 -20.43 -36.01
CA ILE A 308 19.65 -19.67 -34.76
C ILE A 308 21.12 -19.45 -34.39
N TYR A 309 21.47 -18.20 -34.09
CA TYR A 309 22.81 -17.78 -33.68
C TYR A 309 22.79 -17.17 -32.28
N LEU A 310 23.69 -17.63 -31.41
CA LEU A 310 23.97 -16.98 -30.14
C LEU A 310 24.81 -15.72 -30.37
N TYR A 311 24.31 -14.59 -29.89
CA TYR A 311 24.97 -13.29 -29.99
C TYR A 311 26.31 -13.27 -29.23
N PRO A 312 27.38 -12.71 -29.80
CA PRO A 312 28.68 -12.63 -29.14
C PRO A 312 28.67 -11.53 -28.06
N ASN A 313 28.37 -11.90 -26.81
CA ASN A 313 28.42 -11.00 -25.66
C ASN A 313 29.86 -10.64 -25.27
N GLN A 314 30.50 -9.78 -26.07
CA GLN A 314 31.86 -9.30 -25.85
C GLN A 314 31.86 -8.03 -24.99
N PRO A 315 32.92 -7.79 -24.17
CA PRO A 315 33.08 -6.52 -23.47
C PRO A 315 33.08 -5.33 -24.43
N PHE A 316 32.58 -4.19 -23.96
CA PHE A 316 32.68 -2.94 -24.71
C PHE A 316 34.12 -2.48 -24.84
N ASN A 317 34.42 -1.86 -25.98
CA ASN A 317 35.64 -1.11 -26.15
C ASN A 317 35.52 0.25 -25.42
N GLN A 318 36.60 1.03 -25.39
CA GLN A 318 36.60 2.33 -24.72
C GLN A 318 35.54 3.29 -25.28
N GLN A 319 35.27 3.27 -26.59
CA GLN A 319 34.29 4.15 -27.22
C GLN A 319 32.85 3.78 -26.83
N ASP A 320 32.54 2.49 -26.78
CA ASP A 320 31.21 1.98 -26.45
C ASP A 320 30.86 2.16 -24.95
N GLU A 321 31.87 2.28 -24.08
CA GLU A 321 31.69 2.55 -22.65
C GLU A 321 31.28 4.00 -22.33
N PHE A 322 31.50 4.97 -23.23
CA PHE A 322 31.22 6.38 -22.95
C PHE A 322 29.71 6.69 -22.93
N ASP A 323 28.96 6.16 -23.89
CA ASP A 323 27.56 6.52 -24.12
C ASP A 323 26.57 5.33 -24.21
N PRO A 324 26.71 4.25 -23.41
CA PRO A 324 25.78 3.14 -23.51
C PRO A 324 24.42 3.48 -22.89
N ILE A 325 23.35 3.00 -23.53
CA ILE A 325 22.01 2.99 -22.96
C ILE A 325 21.91 1.78 -22.04
N ALA A 326 21.66 2.01 -20.75
CA ALA A 326 21.54 0.94 -19.77
C ALA A 326 20.06 0.60 -19.48
N ILE A 327 19.67 -0.65 -19.71
CA ILE A 327 18.29 -1.13 -19.62
C ILE A 327 18.23 -2.29 -18.64
N LEU A 328 17.52 -2.11 -17.53
CA LEU A 328 17.24 -3.20 -16.58
C LEU A 328 15.92 -3.89 -16.96
N VAL A 329 15.92 -5.22 -17.04
CA VAL A 329 14.73 -6.01 -17.37
C VAL A 329 14.36 -6.92 -16.22
N VAL A 330 13.14 -6.74 -15.69
CA VAL A 330 12.63 -7.41 -14.48
C VAL A 330 11.20 -7.92 -14.71
N GLY A 331 10.82 -8.98 -14.00
CA GLY A 331 9.48 -9.56 -14.11
C GLY A 331 9.42 -11.00 -13.59
N GLN A 332 8.21 -11.52 -13.42
CA GLN A 332 8.00 -12.87 -12.91
C GLN A 332 8.62 -13.95 -13.82
N THR A 333 8.95 -15.12 -13.27
CA THR A 333 9.14 -16.35 -14.06
C THR A 333 7.94 -16.60 -14.97
N GLY A 334 8.19 -17.02 -16.22
CA GLY A 334 7.14 -17.28 -17.21
C GLY A 334 6.54 -16.03 -17.87
N SER A 335 6.96 -14.81 -17.53
CA SER A 335 6.41 -13.60 -18.16
C SER A 335 6.91 -13.32 -19.59
N GLY A 336 7.77 -14.18 -20.15
CA GLY A 336 8.30 -14.02 -21.51
C GLY A 336 9.50 -13.08 -21.65
N LYS A 337 10.22 -12.78 -20.56
CA LYS A 337 11.44 -11.93 -20.56
C LYS A 337 12.49 -12.40 -21.58
N THR A 338 12.85 -13.68 -21.51
CA THR A 338 13.89 -14.26 -22.35
C THR A 338 13.55 -14.15 -23.83
N THR A 339 12.35 -14.56 -24.20
CA THR A 339 11.85 -14.44 -25.58
C THR A 339 11.80 -12.99 -26.04
N LEU A 340 11.37 -12.06 -25.17
CA LEU A 340 11.36 -10.62 -25.46
C LEU A 340 12.76 -10.07 -25.73
N LEU A 341 13.75 -10.45 -24.92
CA LEU A 341 15.14 -10.03 -25.09
C LEU A 341 15.78 -10.61 -26.36
N ASN A 342 15.52 -11.89 -26.65
CA ASN A 342 15.96 -12.51 -27.91
C ASN A 342 15.35 -11.78 -29.11
N SER A 343 14.04 -11.46 -29.09
CA SER A 343 13.41 -10.67 -30.15
C SER A 343 13.98 -9.26 -30.26
N PHE A 344 14.31 -8.63 -29.13
CA PHE A 344 14.83 -7.27 -29.11
C PHE A 344 16.14 -7.14 -29.87
N VAL A 345 17.07 -8.09 -29.70
CA VAL A 345 18.35 -8.05 -30.44
C VAL A 345 18.15 -8.15 -31.95
N ASN A 346 17.20 -8.95 -32.41
CA ASN A 346 16.86 -9.01 -33.83
C ASN A 346 16.35 -7.65 -34.34
N ALA A 347 15.52 -6.95 -33.56
CA ALA A 347 15.07 -5.60 -33.89
C ALA A 347 16.23 -4.58 -33.94
N LEU A 348 17.17 -4.64 -33.00
CA LEU A 348 18.34 -3.73 -32.94
C LEU A 348 19.24 -3.83 -34.18
N TYR A 349 19.37 -5.03 -34.73
CA TYR A 349 20.14 -5.29 -35.95
C TYR A 349 19.32 -5.19 -37.24
N GLY A 350 18.02 -4.93 -37.15
CA GLY A 350 17.16 -4.80 -38.32
C GLY A 350 16.98 -6.10 -39.09
N ILE A 351 17.00 -7.23 -38.39
CA ILE A 351 16.71 -8.54 -38.98
C ILE A 351 15.29 -8.52 -39.54
N LYS A 352 15.13 -9.06 -40.74
CA LYS A 352 13.87 -9.15 -41.47
C LYS A 352 13.25 -10.52 -41.23
N ILE A 353 11.93 -10.60 -41.32
CA ILE A 353 11.25 -11.89 -41.26
C ILE A 353 11.73 -12.85 -42.36
N THR A 354 12.12 -12.30 -43.52
CA THR A 354 12.62 -13.05 -44.68
C THR A 354 14.08 -13.49 -44.56
N ASP A 355 14.83 -13.00 -43.56
CA ASP A 355 16.20 -13.47 -43.35
C ASP A 355 16.18 -14.93 -42.87
N ASP A 356 17.15 -15.72 -43.31
CA ASP A 356 17.22 -17.16 -43.01
C ASP A 356 17.81 -17.47 -41.63
N PHE A 357 17.99 -16.44 -40.78
CA PHE A 357 18.54 -16.59 -39.44
C PHE A 357 17.95 -15.62 -38.41
N ARG A 358 18.10 -15.96 -37.13
CA ARG A 358 17.78 -15.11 -35.97
C ARG A 358 18.88 -15.16 -34.92
N TYR A 359 18.97 -14.10 -34.13
CA TYR A 359 19.78 -14.05 -32.92
C TYR A 359 19.01 -14.47 -31.67
N ILE A 360 19.73 -15.09 -30.75
CA ILE A 360 19.38 -15.21 -29.33
C ILE A 360 20.53 -14.65 -28.49
N ILE A 361 20.23 -14.01 -27.37
CA ILE A 361 21.24 -13.64 -26.36
C ILE A 361 21.24 -14.59 -25.17
N ILE A 362 20.12 -15.25 -24.94
CA ILE A 362 19.93 -16.25 -23.88
C ILE A 362 19.51 -17.54 -24.58
N ASN A 363 20.28 -18.60 -24.36
CA ASN A 363 19.95 -19.94 -24.85
C ASN A 363 19.16 -20.70 -23.79
N GLU A 364 17.87 -20.95 -24.05
CA GLU A 364 16.97 -21.69 -23.16
C GLU A 364 17.35 -23.19 -23.10
N ASP A 365 18.00 -23.74 -24.13
CA ASP A 365 18.29 -25.18 -24.24
C ASP A 365 19.54 -25.65 -23.47
N ASN A 366 20.53 -24.77 -23.23
CA ASN A 366 21.77 -25.11 -22.50
C ASN A 366 21.71 -24.81 -21.00
N LEU A 367 20.56 -24.39 -20.49
CA LEU A 367 20.36 -24.30 -19.06
C LEU A 367 20.14 -25.74 -18.57
N GLU A 368 21.23 -26.41 -18.15
CA GLU A 368 21.19 -27.73 -17.51
C GLU A 368 20.23 -27.79 -16.29
N GLN A 369 19.75 -26.62 -15.85
CA GLN A 369 18.76 -26.42 -14.82
C GLN A 369 17.34 -26.26 -15.41
N HIS A 370 16.63 -27.39 -15.38
CA HIS A 370 15.17 -27.55 -15.30
C HIS A 370 14.38 -27.50 -16.62
N LYS A 371 13.98 -28.70 -17.08
CA LYS A 371 12.87 -28.96 -18.01
C LYS A 371 11.49 -28.49 -17.50
N ASP A 372 11.45 -27.78 -16.38
CA ASP A 372 10.24 -27.31 -15.70
C ASP A 372 10.09 -25.81 -15.92
N GLN A 373 9.09 -25.42 -16.72
CA GLN A 373 8.78 -24.03 -17.04
C GLN A 373 8.33 -23.21 -15.82
N SER A 374 8.03 -23.86 -14.68
CA SER A 374 7.73 -23.17 -13.43
C SER A 374 8.96 -22.54 -12.77
N GLN A 375 10.17 -22.88 -13.25
CA GLN A 375 11.44 -22.32 -12.77
C GLN A 375 12.02 -21.22 -13.66
N SER A 376 12.65 -20.21 -13.04
CA SER A 376 13.35 -19.13 -13.74
C SER A 376 14.49 -19.72 -14.55
N GLN A 377 14.43 -19.47 -15.85
CA GLN A 377 15.43 -19.88 -16.83
C GLN A 377 16.78 -19.20 -16.57
N THR A 378 16.79 -17.95 -16.10
CA THR A 378 18.05 -17.29 -15.69
C THR A 378 18.28 -17.42 -14.20
N SER A 379 19.50 -17.81 -13.81
CA SER A 379 19.92 -18.05 -12.42
C SER A 379 20.73 -16.91 -11.80
N GLN A 380 21.29 -16.05 -12.64
CA GLN A 380 22.10 -14.92 -12.23
C GLN A 380 21.80 -13.63 -13.00
N VAL A 381 21.99 -12.47 -12.36
CA VAL A 381 21.96 -11.17 -13.04
C VAL A 381 23.09 -11.11 -14.06
N THR A 382 22.73 -11.00 -15.33
CA THR A 382 23.67 -11.03 -16.47
C THR A 382 23.60 -9.73 -17.24
N ILE A 383 24.77 -9.21 -17.64
CA ILE A 383 24.87 -8.00 -18.45
C ILE A 383 25.25 -8.40 -19.87
N TYR A 384 24.36 -8.09 -20.82
CA TYR A 384 24.61 -8.27 -22.25
C TYR A 384 24.99 -6.94 -22.87
N ASN A 385 26.16 -6.92 -23.51
CA ASN A 385 26.75 -5.75 -24.13
C ASN A 385 26.45 -5.78 -25.64
N ILE A 386 25.44 -5.03 -26.07
CA ILE A 386 25.09 -4.90 -27.48
C ILE A 386 25.87 -3.72 -28.07
N LYS A 387 26.75 -4.01 -29.03
CA LYS A 387 27.57 -2.98 -29.69
C LYS A 387 26.69 -2.01 -30.47
N ARG A 388 27.24 -0.82 -30.75
CA ARG A 388 26.60 0.20 -31.60
C ARG A 388 26.11 -0.43 -32.91
N THR A 389 24.85 -0.16 -33.27
CA THR A 389 24.26 -0.58 -34.54
C THR A 389 23.95 0.65 -35.39
N LYS A 390 23.47 0.45 -36.63
CA LYS A 390 22.96 1.56 -37.46
C LYS A 390 21.74 2.25 -36.81
N ARG A 391 21.03 1.57 -35.90
CA ARG A 391 19.76 2.02 -35.31
C ARG A 391 19.90 2.58 -33.90
N THR A 392 20.96 2.23 -33.17
CA THR A 392 21.11 2.57 -31.75
C THR A 392 22.57 2.82 -31.35
N PRO A 393 22.83 3.70 -30.37
CA PRO A 393 24.04 3.65 -29.56
C PRO A 393 24.24 2.26 -28.90
N PRO A 394 25.41 1.99 -28.30
CA PRO A 394 25.64 0.77 -27.52
C PRO A 394 24.55 0.59 -26.44
N ILE A 395 24.14 -0.65 -26.18
CA ILE A 395 23.13 -0.97 -25.17
C ILE A 395 23.68 -1.98 -24.18
N LYS A 396 23.58 -1.67 -22.87
CA LYS A 396 23.76 -2.64 -21.79
C LYS A 396 22.40 -3.15 -21.36
N ILE A 397 22.12 -4.42 -21.59
CA ILE A 397 20.92 -5.10 -21.09
C ILE A 397 21.29 -5.80 -19.79
N ILE A 398 20.73 -5.35 -18.68
CA ILE A 398 20.84 -5.99 -17.37
C ILE A 398 19.63 -6.91 -17.23
N ASP A 399 19.84 -8.18 -17.54
CA ASP A 399 18.82 -9.22 -17.38
C ASP A 399 18.83 -9.76 -15.94
N THR A 400 17.64 -9.97 -15.37
CA THR A 400 17.48 -10.51 -14.02
C THR A 400 16.71 -11.82 -14.04
N PRO A 401 17.04 -12.77 -13.15
CA PRO A 401 16.18 -13.92 -12.87
C PRO A 401 14.72 -13.54 -12.64
N GLY A 402 13.81 -14.44 -13.03
CA GLY A 402 12.41 -14.31 -12.72
C GLY A 402 12.14 -14.45 -11.22
N PHE A 403 11.43 -13.47 -10.66
CA PHE A 403 10.91 -13.55 -9.30
C PHE A 403 9.68 -14.46 -9.21
N GLY A 404 9.39 -14.97 -8.01
CA GLY A 404 8.15 -15.71 -7.74
C GLY A 404 8.10 -17.09 -8.39
N ASP A 405 9.23 -17.79 -8.39
CA ASP A 405 9.43 -19.18 -8.80
C ASP A 405 9.11 -20.16 -7.64
N THR A 406 8.85 -21.43 -7.94
CA THR A 406 8.75 -22.57 -7.02
C THR A 406 9.87 -22.70 -5.98
N ARG A 407 11.05 -22.10 -6.22
CA ARG A 407 12.15 -22.02 -5.24
C ARG A 407 11.85 -21.10 -4.05
N GLY A 408 10.81 -20.28 -4.16
CA GLY A 408 10.24 -19.49 -3.06
C GLY A 408 11.04 -18.25 -2.66
N ILE A 409 10.64 -17.65 -1.54
CA ILE A 409 11.10 -16.34 -1.04
C ILE A 409 12.62 -16.29 -0.84
N ALA A 410 13.23 -17.40 -0.41
CA ALA A 410 14.68 -17.47 -0.19
C ALA A 410 15.47 -17.18 -1.47
N TYR A 411 14.96 -17.63 -2.62
CA TYR A 411 15.57 -17.36 -3.91
C TYR A 411 15.37 -15.88 -4.33
N ASP A 412 14.19 -15.31 -4.08
CA ASP A 412 13.91 -13.90 -4.37
C ASP A 412 14.79 -12.93 -3.54
N ILE A 413 15.16 -13.32 -2.32
CA ILE A 413 16.16 -12.61 -1.50
C ILE A 413 17.53 -12.63 -2.19
N GLU A 414 17.94 -13.78 -2.74
CA GLU A 414 19.21 -13.88 -3.47
C GLU A 414 19.19 -13.07 -4.78
N ILE A 415 18.07 -13.06 -5.52
CA ILE A 415 17.92 -12.20 -6.71
C ILE A 415 18.11 -10.74 -6.33
N THR A 416 17.46 -10.29 -5.26
CA THR A 416 17.57 -8.92 -4.74
C THR A 416 19.02 -8.58 -4.39
N LYS A 417 19.74 -9.51 -3.75
CA LYS A 417 21.15 -9.36 -3.41
C LYS A 417 22.04 -9.27 -4.66
N GLN A 418 21.81 -10.10 -5.67
CA GLN A 418 22.55 -10.02 -6.93
C GLN A 418 22.33 -8.69 -7.66
N ILE A 419 21.09 -8.18 -7.68
CA ILE A 419 20.81 -6.87 -8.29
C ILE A 419 21.54 -5.75 -7.52
N LYS A 420 21.51 -5.81 -6.18
CA LYS A 420 22.27 -4.88 -5.34
C LYS A 420 23.76 -4.92 -5.64
N GLU A 421 24.35 -6.12 -5.72
CA GLU A 421 25.77 -6.30 -6.07
C GLU A 421 26.09 -5.74 -7.46
N ALA A 422 25.20 -5.96 -8.44
CA ALA A 422 25.34 -5.40 -9.78
C ALA A 422 25.33 -3.86 -9.76
N PHE A 423 24.45 -3.23 -8.98
CA PHE A 423 24.44 -1.78 -8.82
C PHE A 423 25.71 -1.26 -8.15
N GLU A 424 26.26 -1.99 -7.17
CA GLU A 424 27.47 -1.58 -6.46
C GLU A 424 28.74 -1.71 -7.31
N THR A 425 28.80 -2.67 -8.23
CA THR A 425 30.06 -3.08 -8.89
C THR A 425 30.08 -2.90 -10.42
N LYS A 426 28.95 -3.05 -11.10
CA LYS A 426 28.89 -3.20 -12.57
C LYS A 426 28.01 -2.16 -13.27
N VAL A 427 26.99 -1.63 -12.59
CA VAL A 427 25.97 -0.75 -13.17
C VAL A 427 25.90 0.55 -12.38
N LEU A 428 26.37 1.64 -12.97
CA LEU A 428 26.43 2.95 -12.30
C LEU A 428 25.15 3.78 -12.50
N ASP A 429 24.47 3.56 -13.61
CA ASP A 429 23.32 4.34 -14.05
C ASP A 429 22.39 3.52 -14.97
N LEU A 430 21.16 4.00 -15.13
CA LEU A 430 20.13 3.38 -15.97
C LEU A 430 19.40 4.43 -16.83
N ASN A 431 19.04 4.04 -18.04
CA ASN A 431 18.12 4.79 -18.91
C ASN A 431 16.69 4.24 -18.77
N ALA A 432 16.51 2.92 -18.71
CA ALA A 432 15.19 2.31 -18.65
C ALA A 432 15.11 1.17 -17.62
N ILE A 433 13.95 1.07 -16.97
CA ILE A 433 13.58 -0.03 -16.08
C ILE A 433 12.33 -0.68 -16.66
N CYS A 434 12.52 -1.84 -17.27
CA CYS A 434 11.49 -2.56 -18.01
C CYS A 434 10.84 -3.63 -17.14
N PHE A 435 9.56 -3.45 -16.83
CA PHE A 435 8.75 -4.45 -16.14
C PHE A 435 7.97 -5.30 -17.13
N VAL A 436 8.28 -6.60 -17.17
CA VAL A 436 7.71 -7.54 -18.14
C VAL A 436 6.56 -8.35 -17.52
N ALA A 437 5.37 -8.27 -18.13
CA ALA A 437 4.18 -8.98 -17.66
C ALA A 437 3.31 -9.50 -18.83
N PRO A 438 2.63 -10.65 -18.68
CA PRO A 438 1.67 -11.15 -19.69
C PRO A 438 0.45 -10.23 -19.84
N SER A 439 -0.02 -10.03 -21.06
CA SER A 439 -1.19 -9.19 -21.36
C SER A 439 -2.53 -9.79 -20.96
N SER A 440 -2.62 -11.11 -20.91
CA SER A 440 -3.83 -11.89 -20.62
C SER A 440 -4.27 -11.86 -19.15
N ASN A 441 -3.43 -11.32 -18.25
CA ASN A 441 -3.74 -11.32 -16.83
C ASN A 441 -4.80 -10.24 -16.51
N VAL A 442 -6.02 -10.67 -16.15
CA VAL A 442 -7.09 -9.77 -15.69
C VAL A 442 -6.71 -9.05 -14.38
N LYS A 443 -6.02 -9.77 -13.48
CA LYS A 443 -5.53 -9.28 -12.19
C LYS A 443 -4.03 -9.56 -12.06
N LEU A 444 -3.28 -8.64 -11.44
CA LEU A 444 -1.93 -8.98 -10.96
C LEU A 444 -2.06 -10.10 -9.93
N THR A 445 -1.38 -11.21 -10.14
CA THR A 445 -1.32 -12.29 -9.15
C THR A 445 -0.62 -11.80 -7.89
N ALA A 446 -0.84 -12.48 -6.75
CA ALA A 446 -0.11 -12.15 -5.50
C ALA A 446 1.42 -12.17 -5.71
N SER A 447 1.90 -13.13 -6.52
CA SER A 447 3.28 -13.17 -6.99
C SER A 447 3.66 -11.89 -7.74
N GLN A 448 2.90 -11.47 -8.76
CA GLN A 448 3.23 -10.27 -9.54
C GLN A 448 3.22 -8.98 -8.70
N ARG A 449 2.29 -8.84 -7.75
CA ARG A 449 2.30 -7.72 -6.79
C ARG A 449 3.55 -7.75 -5.91
N TYR A 450 3.92 -8.93 -5.43
CA TYR A 450 5.14 -9.14 -4.65
C TYR A 450 6.41 -8.81 -5.46
N VAL A 451 6.55 -9.34 -6.67
CA VAL A 451 7.65 -9.04 -7.61
C VAL A 451 7.76 -7.53 -7.82
N PHE A 452 6.63 -6.87 -8.08
CA PHE A 452 6.61 -5.45 -8.36
C PHE A 452 6.99 -4.61 -7.12
N GLY A 453 6.51 -4.99 -5.93
CA GLY A 453 6.94 -4.40 -4.66
C GLY A 453 8.45 -4.54 -4.44
N ASN A 454 9.01 -5.74 -4.65
CA ASN A 454 10.45 -5.99 -4.53
C ASN A 454 11.28 -5.19 -5.52
N ILE A 455 10.81 -4.99 -6.76
CA ILE A 455 11.53 -4.21 -7.77
C ILE A 455 11.59 -2.74 -7.35
N ILE A 456 10.46 -2.16 -6.93
CA ILE A 456 10.41 -0.75 -6.52
C ILE A 456 11.31 -0.50 -5.30
N ASP A 457 11.36 -1.47 -4.40
CA ASP A 457 12.18 -1.47 -3.21
C ASP A 457 13.68 -1.28 -3.48
N LEU A 458 14.12 -1.56 -4.71
CA LEU A 458 15.50 -1.38 -5.15
C LEU A 458 15.86 0.07 -5.45
N PHE A 459 14.86 0.94 -5.63
CA PHE A 459 15.05 2.22 -6.29
C PHE A 459 14.74 3.46 -5.44
N GLY A 460 15.52 4.51 -5.68
CA GLY A 460 15.22 5.87 -5.22
C GLY A 460 14.06 6.52 -5.98
N LYS A 461 13.50 7.61 -5.42
CA LYS A 461 12.39 8.35 -6.04
C LYS A 461 12.74 9.01 -7.39
N ASP A 462 14.01 9.12 -7.73
CA ASP A 462 14.52 9.84 -8.91
C ASP A 462 14.44 9.05 -10.22
N VAL A 463 14.26 7.72 -10.17
CA VAL A 463 14.11 6.86 -11.35
C VAL A 463 12.66 6.64 -11.78
N LYS A 464 11.68 7.29 -11.13
CA LYS A 464 10.24 7.16 -11.42
C LYS A 464 9.89 7.29 -12.91
N LYS A 465 10.58 8.18 -13.63
CA LYS A 465 10.33 8.48 -15.05
C LYS A 465 10.91 7.42 -16.00
N ASN A 466 11.76 6.53 -15.50
CA ASN A 466 12.52 5.57 -16.30
C ASN A 466 11.81 4.22 -16.44
N PHE A 467 10.67 4.03 -15.77
CA PHE A 467 9.91 2.79 -15.85
C PHE A 467 9.13 2.68 -17.17
N ILE A 468 9.13 1.48 -17.75
CA ILE A 468 8.31 1.11 -18.92
C ILE A 468 7.74 -0.28 -18.67
N ALA A 469 6.43 -0.46 -18.87
CA ALA A 469 5.83 -1.79 -18.88
C ALA A 469 5.96 -2.44 -20.28
N MET A 470 6.47 -3.66 -20.33
CA MET A 470 6.59 -4.45 -21.56
C MET A 470 5.62 -5.62 -21.47
N LEU A 471 4.48 -5.50 -22.16
CA LEU A 471 3.39 -6.45 -22.08
C LEU A 471 3.56 -7.54 -23.13
N THR A 472 3.77 -8.78 -22.72
CA THR A 472 4.02 -9.94 -23.60
C THR A 472 2.72 -10.70 -23.90
N PHE A 473 2.76 -11.63 -24.86
CA PHE A 473 1.60 -12.44 -25.28
C PHE A 473 0.40 -11.64 -25.81
N CYS A 474 0.66 -10.45 -26.39
CA CYS A 474 -0.39 -9.58 -26.91
C CYS A 474 -0.96 -10.13 -28.23
N ASP A 475 -2.29 -10.17 -28.36
CA ASP A 475 -3.02 -10.63 -29.55
C ASP A 475 -3.50 -9.47 -30.46
N GLY A 476 -3.10 -8.23 -30.16
CA GLY A 476 -3.50 -7.00 -30.85
C GLY A 476 -4.57 -6.19 -30.10
N GLN A 477 -5.32 -6.82 -29.20
CA GLN A 477 -6.35 -6.17 -28.39
C GLN A 477 -5.73 -5.29 -27.28
N THR A 478 -6.59 -4.63 -26.50
CA THR A 478 -6.17 -3.89 -25.31
C THR A 478 -5.80 -4.88 -24.19
N PRO A 479 -4.54 -4.88 -23.70
CA PRO A 479 -4.12 -5.77 -22.62
C PRO A 479 -4.95 -5.59 -21.35
N GLN A 480 -5.50 -6.69 -20.82
CA GLN A 480 -6.35 -6.66 -19.62
C GLN A 480 -5.57 -6.27 -18.36
N VAL A 481 -4.27 -6.59 -18.33
CA VAL A 481 -3.36 -6.28 -17.22
C VAL A 481 -3.19 -4.77 -16.97
N ILE A 482 -3.53 -3.92 -17.94
CA ILE A 482 -3.47 -2.45 -17.81
C ILE A 482 -4.34 -1.98 -16.65
N ASN A 483 -5.57 -2.49 -16.52
CA ASN A 483 -6.49 -2.10 -15.45
C ASN A 483 -5.90 -2.41 -14.08
N SER A 484 -5.18 -3.53 -13.97
CA SER A 484 -4.52 -3.92 -12.73
C SER A 484 -3.31 -3.07 -12.41
N LEU A 485 -2.50 -2.73 -13.42
CA LEU A 485 -1.34 -1.84 -13.26
C LEU A 485 -1.74 -0.41 -12.89
N GLN A 486 -2.95 0.02 -13.28
CA GLN A 486 -3.51 1.33 -12.96
C GLN A 486 -4.35 1.35 -11.68
N SER A 487 -4.67 0.19 -11.10
CA SER A 487 -5.42 0.08 -9.85
C SER A 487 -4.70 0.79 -8.71
N LYS A 488 -5.45 1.45 -7.81
CA LYS A 488 -4.91 2.06 -6.59
C LYS A 488 -4.19 1.06 -5.68
N GLU A 489 -4.56 -0.21 -5.76
CA GLU A 489 -3.91 -1.31 -5.03
C GLU A 489 -2.54 -1.67 -5.61
N CYS A 490 -2.28 -1.31 -6.86
CA CYS A 490 -0.99 -1.51 -7.49
C CYS A 490 -0.10 -0.29 -7.26
N ILE A 491 1.03 -0.50 -6.60
CA ILE A 491 2.04 0.54 -6.39
C ILE A 491 2.62 1.09 -7.72
N PHE A 492 2.42 0.39 -8.85
CA PHE A 492 2.81 0.91 -10.17
C PHE A 492 1.96 2.10 -10.60
N SER A 493 0.72 2.18 -10.13
CA SER A 493 -0.19 3.29 -10.44
C SER A 493 0.36 4.64 -9.99
N GLU A 494 1.17 4.66 -8.92
CA GLU A 494 1.87 5.85 -8.44
C GLU A 494 3.04 6.26 -9.34
N ILE A 495 3.66 5.29 -10.01
CA ILE A 495 4.83 5.51 -10.88
C ILE A 495 4.37 5.95 -12.28
N ILE A 496 3.35 5.29 -12.84
CA ILE A 496 2.86 5.53 -14.21
C ILE A 496 2.57 7.02 -14.47
N ARG A 497 2.08 7.75 -13.47
CA ARG A 497 1.76 9.19 -13.58
C ARG A 497 2.97 10.07 -13.90
N TYR A 498 4.18 9.59 -13.61
CA TYR A 498 5.43 10.30 -13.89
C TYR A 498 6.12 9.82 -15.18
N VAL A 499 5.65 8.71 -15.76
CA VAL A 499 6.21 8.14 -16.99
C VAL A 499 5.59 8.83 -18.19
N GLU A 500 6.43 9.30 -19.11
CA GLU A 500 5.96 9.87 -20.37
C GLU A 500 5.22 8.81 -21.20
N LYS A 501 4.12 9.18 -21.85
CA LYS A 501 3.37 8.23 -22.67
C LYS A 501 4.15 7.84 -23.95
N PRO A 502 4.02 6.60 -24.45
CA PRO A 502 3.30 5.49 -23.82
C PRO A 502 4.10 4.91 -22.64
N TRP A 503 3.43 4.63 -21.52
CA TRP A 503 4.05 4.04 -20.32
C TRP A 503 4.11 2.50 -20.39
N TYR A 504 3.46 1.90 -21.40
CA TYR A 504 3.54 0.49 -21.73
C TYR A 504 3.70 0.28 -23.24
N LEU A 505 4.30 -0.84 -23.62
CA LEU A 505 4.43 -1.31 -25.01
C LEU A 505 3.93 -2.75 -25.12
N LYS A 506 3.46 -3.14 -26.31
CA LYS A 506 2.82 -4.44 -26.54
C LYS A 506 3.73 -5.32 -27.39
N PHE A 507 3.96 -6.54 -26.95
CA PHE A 507 4.85 -7.48 -27.63
C PHE A 507 4.14 -8.80 -27.88
N ASN A 508 4.20 -9.23 -29.13
CA ASN A 508 3.98 -10.61 -29.52
C ASN A 508 5.26 -11.12 -30.15
N ASN A 509 5.91 -12.05 -29.45
CA ASN A 509 7.21 -12.58 -29.85
C ASN A 509 7.11 -14.03 -30.35
N SER A 510 5.91 -14.53 -30.68
CA SER A 510 5.72 -15.90 -31.16
C SER A 510 6.44 -16.18 -32.49
N ALA A 511 6.54 -15.17 -33.35
CA ALA A 511 7.13 -15.28 -34.68
C ALA A 511 8.67 -15.36 -34.69
N ILE A 512 9.35 -15.26 -33.54
CA ILE A 512 10.83 -15.24 -33.51
C ILE A 512 11.43 -16.59 -33.93
N TYR A 513 10.79 -17.71 -33.59
CA TYR A 513 11.31 -19.06 -33.86
C TYR A 513 10.51 -19.79 -34.96
N ASP A 514 9.64 -19.08 -35.68
CA ASP A 514 8.78 -19.70 -36.69
C ASP A 514 9.51 -19.81 -38.04
N ASP A 515 9.56 -21.04 -38.56
CA ASP A 515 10.11 -21.36 -39.88
C ASP A 515 9.15 -20.98 -41.02
N ASN A 516 7.85 -20.81 -40.74
CA ASN A 516 6.84 -20.51 -41.74
C ASN A 516 6.64 -19.00 -41.92
N THR A 517 7.65 -18.35 -42.49
CA THR A 517 7.64 -16.89 -42.73
C THR A 517 6.60 -16.43 -43.75
N GLU A 518 5.99 -17.36 -44.50
CA GLU A 518 4.92 -17.10 -45.46
C GLU A 518 3.54 -17.04 -44.79
N ASP A 519 3.39 -17.52 -43.55
CA ASP A 519 2.13 -17.46 -42.82
C ASP A 519 1.73 -16.00 -42.49
N GLU A 520 0.48 -15.64 -42.79
CA GLU A 520 -0.04 -14.28 -42.60
C GLU A 520 -0.03 -13.85 -41.13
N PHE A 521 -0.32 -14.77 -40.19
CA PHE A 521 -0.29 -14.45 -38.75
C PHE A 521 1.13 -14.26 -38.27
N THR A 522 2.08 -15.09 -38.72
CA THR A 522 3.50 -14.95 -38.38
C THR A 522 4.07 -13.62 -38.88
N GLN A 523 3.75 -13.21 -40.11
CA GLN A 523 4.11 -11.89 -40.64
C GLN A 523 3.47 -10.75 -39.85
N MET A 524 2.18 -10.88 -39.50
CA MET A 524 1.46 -9.88 -38.72
C MET A 524 2.08 -9.70 -37.33
N PHE A 525 2.34 -10.79 -36.60
CA PHE A 525 2.92 -10.73 -35.26
C PHE A 525 4.36 -10.22 -35.29
N TRP A 526 5.17 -10.62 -36.27
CA TRP A 526 6.51 -10.08 -36.48
C TRP A 526 6.47 -8.56 -36.68
N LYS A 527 5.63 -8.08 -37.62
CA LYS A 527 5.50 -6.65 -37.92
C LYS A 527 5.02 -5.87 -36.69
N LEU A 528 4.06 -6.41 -35.94
CA LEU A 528 3.58 -5.81 -34.70
C LEU A 528 4.70 -5.71 -33.64
N GLY A 529 5.45 -6.79 -33.43
CA GLY A 529 6.57 -6.84 -32.48
C GLY A 529 7.67 -5.85 -32.85
N MET A 530 8.15 -5.88 -34.10
CA MET A 530 9.22 -5.00 -34.58
C MET A 530 8.84 -3.51 -34.49
N ARG A 531 7.60 -3.15 -34.83
CA ARG A 531 7.11 -1.78 -34.66
C ARG A 531 7.16 -1.33 -33.20
N ASN A 532 6.74 -2.17 -32.25
CA ASN A 532 6.80 -1.82 -30.83
C ASN A 532 8.25 -1.76 -30.30
N PHE A 533 9.18 -2.52 -30.88
CA PHE A 533 10.61 -2.35 -30.60
C PHE A 533 11.16 -1.04 -31.14
N ASP A 534 10.71 -0.58 -32.30
CA ASP A 534 11.12 0.73 -32.84
C ASP A 534 10.65 1.88 -31.93
N ASP A 535 9.42 1.78 -31.42
CA ASP A 535 8.89 2.70 -30.40
C ASP A 535 9.72 2.62 -29.10
N PHE A 536 10.12 1.41 -28.68
CA PHE A 536 10.97 1.21 -27.50
C PHE A 536 12.37 1.81 -27.67
N ILE A 537 13.01 1.57 -28.81
CA ILE A 537 14.35 2.11 -29.14
C ILE A 537 14.29 3.64 -29.10
N SER A 538 13.33 4.23 -29.80
CA SER A 538 13.13 5.68 -29.84
C SER A 538 12.96 6.27 -28.44
N LYS A 539 12.18 5.60 -27.58
CA LYS A 539 11.98 6.00 -26.19
C LYS A 539 13.23 5.80 -25.32
N SER A 540 13.95 4.70 -25.49
CA SER A 540 15.15 4.39 -24.69
C SER A 540 16.27 5.41 -24.89
N VAL A 541 16.38 5.97 -26.11
CA VAL A 541 17.36 7.01 -26.46
C VAL A 541 16.99 8.36 -25.84
N THR A 542 15.70 8.67 -25.67
CA THR A 542 15.24 9.95 -25.11
C THR A 542 15.12 9.95 -23.58
N LEU A 543 15.04 8.77 -22.97
CA LEU A 543 14.93 8.65 -21.52
C LEU A 543 16.18 9.20 -20.80
N PRO A 544 15.99 9.95 -19.70
CA PRO A 544 17.10 10.56 -18.99
C PRO A 544 17.96 9.49 -18.31
N ARG A 545 19.27 9.52 -18.54
CA ARG A 545 20.24 8.68 -17.81
C ARG A 545 20.22 9.04 -16.32
N LYS A 546 19.95 8.06 -15.45
CA LYS A 546 19.85 8.23 -13.99
C LYS A 546 20.93 7.45 -13.26
N SER A 547 21.72 8.17 -12.46
CA SER A 547 22.66 7.55 -11.53
C SER A 547 21.94 6.71 -10.49
N LEU A 548 22.53 5.57 -10.14
CA LEU A 548 22.01 4.66 -9.11
C LEU A 548 22.45 5.02 -7.69
N GLU A 549 23.14 6.15 -7.44
CA GLU A 549 23.62 6.51 -6.10
C GLU A 549 22.48 6.61 -5.06
N LYS A 550 21.34 7.21 -5.41
CA LYS A 550 20.17 7.25 -4.51
C LYS A 550 19.58 5.86 -4.27
N SER A 551 19.56 5.01 -5.29
CA SER A 551 19.10 3.62 -5.17
C SER A 551 20.03 2.80 -4.26
N LYS A 552 21.36 2.97 -4.38
CA LYS A 552 22.36 2.39 -3.46
C LYS A 552 22.14 2.87 -2.02
N GLU A 553 21.89 4.17 -1.84
CA GLU A 553 21.58 4.73 -0.52
C GLU A 553 20.30 4.12 0.08
N VAL A 554 19.24 3.98 -0.72
CA VAL A 554 17.98 3.32 -0.30
C VAL A 554 18.24 1.88 0.12
N LEU A 555 18.98 1.10 -0.66
CA LEU A 555 19.32 -0.29 -0.34
C LEU A 555 20.16 -0.40 0.94
N ARG A 556 21.14 0.50 1.14
CA ARG A 556 21.95 0.54 2.38
C ARG A 556 21.12 0.93 3.59
N LYS A 557 20.28 1.97 3.48
CA LYS A 557 19.43 2.42 4.59
C LYS A 557 18.37 1.38 4.95
N ARG A 558 17.77 0.70 3.97
CA ARG A 558 16.86 -0.44 4.19
C ARG A 558 17.50 -1.54 5.01
N GLU A 559 18.72 -1.94 4.65
CA GLU A 559 19.46 -2.95 5.38
C GLU A 559 19.72 -2.53 6.83
N ARG A 560 20.18 -1.28 7.03
CA ARG A 560 20.40 -0.73 8.38
C ARG A 560 19.12 -0.70 9.22
N ILE A 561 18.01 -0.29 8.62
CA ILE A 561 16.70 -0.23 9.28
C ILE A 561 16.23 -1.63 9.66
N LYS A 562 16.36 -2.63 8.77
CA LYS A 562 16.02 -4.03 9.09
C LYS A 562 16.81 -4.53 10.30
N VAL A 563 18.12 -4.32 10.32
CA VAL A 563 18.98 -4.72 11.44
C VAL A 563 18.63 -3.97 12.73
N GLN A 564 18.29 -2.68 12.64
CA GLN A 564 17.83 -1.90 13.79
C GLN A 564 16.50 -2.42 14.33
N ILE A 565 15.52 -2.69 13.46
CA ILE A 565 14.20 -3.24 13.85
C ILE A 565 14.36 -4.60 14.51
N GLU A 566 15.14 -5.52 13.95
CA GLU A 566 15.40 -6.82 14.59
C GLU A 566 16.12 -6.67 15.94
N GLY A 567 17.09 -5.75 16.03
CA GLY A 567 17.75 -5.43 17.30
C GLY A 567 16.79 -4.88 18.36
N ILE A 568 15.85 -4.01 17.96
CA ILE A 568 14.80 -3.49 18.85
C ILE A 568 13.83 -4.61 19.23
N ARG A 569 13.41 -5.46 18.28
CA ARG A 569 12.50 -6.60 18.51
C ARG A 569 13.07 -7.58 19.53
N ILE A 570 14.35 -7.93 19.43
CA ILE A 570 15.04 -8.78 20.41
C ILE A 570 15.04 -8.11 21.79
N SER A 571 15.37 -6.81 21.85
CA SER A 571 15.35 -6.02 23.08
C SER A 571 13.96 -5.99 23.73
N LEU A 572 12.91 -5.76 22.93
CA LEU A 572 11.52 -5.71 23.36
C LEU A 572 11.06 -7.06 23.91
N ASN A 573 11.35 -8.16 23.21
CA ASN A 573 11.02 -9.50 23.69
C ASN A 573 11.70 -9.83 25.02
N ASN A 574 12.94 -9.39 25.21
CA ASN A 574 13.65 -9.55 26.48
C ASN A 574 13.00 -8.72 27.60
N SER A 575 12.66 -7.46 27.33
CA SER A 575 11.95 -6.59 28.27
C SER A 575 10.59 -7.18 28.67
N LEU A 576 9.79 -7.65 27.70
CA LEU A 576 8.50 -8.31 27.95
C LEU A 576 8.66 -9.59 28.77
N SER A 577 9.68 -10.40 28.48
CA SER A 577 9.95 -11.61 29.26
C SER A 577 10.37 -11.28 30.70
N LYS A 578 11.10 -10.17 30.91
CA LYS A 578 11.47 -9.69 32.24
C LYS A 578 10.26 -9.15 33.02
N MET A 579 9.34 -8.45 32.35
CA MET A 579 8.07 -8.02 32.94
C MET A 579 7.25 -9.23 33.42
N ASN A 580 7.13 -10.27 32.59
CA ASN A 580 6.45 -11.50 32.98
C ASN A 580 7.16 -12.22 34.15
N GLU A 581 8.50 -12.22 34.21
CA GLU A 581 9.24 -12.74 35.39
C GLU A 581 8.88 -11.97 36.67
N ILE A 582 8.78 -10.63 36.58
CA ILE A 582 8.40 -9.76 37.70
C ILE A 582 6.96 -10.04 38.13
N GLU A 583 6.00 -10.09 37.21
CA GLU A 583 4.59 -10.41 37.50
C GLU A 583 4.44 -11.76 38.19
N GLN A 584 5.10 -12.81 37.66
CA GLN A 584 5.09 -14.13 38.28
C GLN A 584 5.68 -14.08 39.70
N THR A 585 6.78 -13.34 39.88
CA THR A 585 7.42 -13.18 41.20
C THR A 585 6.50 -12.45 42.18
N SER A 586 5.92 -11.31 41.78
CA SER A 586 5.00 -10.52 42.61
C SER A 586 3.78 -11.36 43.03
N LYS A 587 3.17 -12.08 42.08
CA LYS A 587 2.06 -12.99 42.37
C LYS A 587 2.42 -14.06 43.40
N GLN A 588 3.58 -14.70 43.26
CA GLN A 588 4.03 -15.72 44.21
C GLN A 588 4.30 -15.13 45.60
N LEU A 589 4.81 -13.90 45.68
CA LEU A 589 5.02 -13.18 46.94
C LEU A 589 3.69 -12.78 47.60
N ASP A 590 2.71 -12.31 46.83
CA ASP A 590 1.38 -11.96 47.31
C ASP A 590 0.59 -13.17 47.81
N GLU A 591 0.54 -14.25 47.03
CA GLU A 591 -0.15 -15.49 47.41
C GLU A 591 0.45 -16.12 48.69
N ASN A 592 1.72 -15.86 48.98
CA ASN A 592 2.44 -16.40 50.14
C ASN A 592 2.84 -15.32 51.14
N ARG A 593 2.16 -14.16 51.16
CA ARG A 593 2.53 -12.98 51.95
C ARG A 593 2.80 -13.28 53.43
N GLU A 594 1.98 -14.12 54.06
CA GLU A 594 2.14 -14.51 55.48
C GLU A 594 3.37 -15.41 55.71
N LYS A 595 3.68 -16.33 54.79
CA LYS A 595 4.88 -17.18 54.89
C LYS A 595 6.16 -16.37 54.70
N VAL A 596 6.11 -15.37 53.81
CA VAL A 596 7.19 -14.41 53.59
C VAL A 596 7.43 -13.56 54.85
N LYS A 597 6.37 -13.06 55.49
CA LYS A 597 6.46 -12.31 56.77
C LYS A 597 7.05 -13.16 57.90
N ASN A 598 6.67 -14.44 57.98
CA ASN A 598 7.16 -15.37 59.00
C ASN A 598 8.59 -15.88 58.73
N ASN A 599 9.24 -15.42 57.66
CA ASN A 599 10.59 -15.81 57.26
C ASN A 599 10.72 -17.33 57.04
N GLU A 600 9.64 -17.97 56.61
CA GLU A 600 9.61 -19.39 56.30
C GLU A 600 10.39 -19.63 55.00
N ASN A 601 11.20 -20.70 54.97
CA ASN A 601 11.91 -21.12 53.77
C ASN A 601 10.91 -21.68 52.74
N TYR A 602 10.30 -20.79 51.95
CA TYR A 602 9.41 -21.12 50.85
C TYR A 602 10.14 -20.98 49.50
N THR A 603 9.91 -21.95 48.62
CA THR A 603 10.44 -21.96 47.25
C THR A 603 9.32 -21.94 46.23
N PHE A 604 9.50 -21.15 45.17
CA PHE A 604 8.60 -21.09 44.02
C PHE A 604 9.40 -21.14 42.72
N THR A 605 8.72 -21.34 41.59
CA THR A 605 9.36 -21.42 40.27
C THR A 605 8.87 -20.26 39.42
N VAL A 606 9.79 -19.60 38.72
CA VAL A 606 9.49 -18.54 37.76
C VAL A 606 10.21 -18.80 36.46
N ASP A 607 9.62 -18.34 35.37
CA ASP A 607 10.25 -18.35 34.05
C ASP A 607 11.25 -17.20 33.96
N VAL A 608 12.53 -17.52 33.71
CA VAL A 608 13.63 -16.56 33.65
C VAL A 608 14.27 -16.62 32.27
N THR A 609 14.49 -15.45 31.69
CA THR A 609 15.23 -15.34 30.42
C THR A 609 16.72 -15.44 30.69
N LYS A 610 17.38 -16.44 30.11
CA LYS A 610 18.83 -16.62 30.19
C LYS A 610 19.48 -16.40 28.83
N GLN A 611 20.62 -15.74 28.85
CA GLN A 611 21.44 -15.57 27.67
C GLN A 611 22.36 -16.78 27.51
N ILE A 612 22.35 -17.37 26.30
CA ILE A 612 23.22 -18.48 25.91
C ILE A 612 24.11 -18.07 24.75
N LYS A 613 25.21 -18.82 24.56
CA LYS A 613 26.08 -18.70 23.39
C LYS A 613 25.79 -19.87 22.45
N VAL A 614 25.52 -19.56 21.19
CA VAL A 614 25.26 -20.53 20.13
C VAL A 614 26.40 -20.44 19.14
N ASP A 615 27.13 -21.54 18.96
CA ASP A 615 28.24 -21.62 18.02
C ASP A 615 27.76 -21.40 16.58
N LEU A 616 28.62 -20.76 15.78
CA LEU A 616 28.37 -20.45 14.39
C LEU A 616 28.94 -21.54 13.47
N GLU A 617 28.22 -21.82 12.39
CA GLU A 617 28.73 -22.69 11.34
C GLU A 617 29.89 -22.02 10.59
N PRO A 618 30.77 -22.79 9.92
CA PRO A 618 31.81 -22.23 9.07
C PRO A 618 31.25 -21.20 8.06
N GLU A 619 32.02 -20.15 7.81
CA GLU A 619 31.68 -19.04 6.90
C GLU A 619 30.53 -18.12 7.33
N GLN A 620 29.99 -18.30 8.55
CA GLN A 620 29.08 -17.33 9.15
C GLN A 620 29.84 -16.27 9.95
N TYR A 621 29.41 -15.01 9.84
CA TYR A 621 30.01 -13.90 10.58
C TYR A 621 28.95 -13.19 11.41
N VAL A 622 29.38 -12.55 12.49
CA VAL A 622 28.52 -11.91 13.49
C VAL A 622 29.10 -10.57 13.89
N THR A 623 28.26 -9.67 14.38
CA THR A 623 28.73 -8.44 15.02
C THR A 623 28.26 -8.44 16.46
N ASN A 624 29.10 -8.97 17.35
CA ASN A 624 28.87 -8.94 18.80
C ASN A 624 29.43 -7.66 19.39
N CYS A 625 28.71 -7.07 20.34
CA CYS A 625 29.23 -5.97 21.15
C CYS A 625 29.95 -6.53 22.38
N LEU A 626 31.25 -6.25 22.51
CA LEU A 626 32.12 -6.71 23.59
C LEU A 626 31.80 -6.03 24.93
N ARG A 627 31.21 -4.83 24.88
CA ARG A 627 30.78 -4.08 26.08
C ARG A 627 29.41 -4.53 26.59
N CYS A 628 28.48 -4.78 25.68
CA CYS A 628 27.10 -5.15 26.03
C CYS A 628 26.89 -6.67 26.13
N HIS A 629 27.87 -7.48 25.69
CA HIS A 629 27.76 -8.93 25.58
C HIS A 629 26.49 -9.37 24.84
N LYS A 630 26.20 -8.78 23.68
CA LYS A 630 25.03 -9.13 22.87
C LYS A 630 25.35 -9.10 21.37
N THR A 631 24.62 -9.90 20.61
CA THR A 631 24.69 -9.88 19.14
C THR A 631 23.88 -8.71 18.59
N CYS A 632 24.55 -7.81 17.86
CA CYS A 632 23.93 -6.62 17.25
C CYS A 632 23.56 -6.82 15.78
N HIS A 633 24.19 -7.78 15.09
CA HIS A 633 23.85 -8.14 13.71
C HIS A 633 24.29 -9.57 13.41
N TYR A 634 23.35 -10.38 12.90
CA TYR A 634 23.58 -11.73 12.41
C TYR A 634 22.49 -12.11 11.38
N PRO A 635 22.84 -12.77 10.26
CA PRO A 635 24.20 -12.99 9.76
C PRO A 635 24.84 -11.69 9.26
N CYS A 636 26.13 -11.50 9.54
CA CYS A 636 26.92 -10.40 9.00
C CYS A 636 27.76 -10.88 7.81
N TYR A 637 28.03 -10.02 6.83
CA TYR A 637 28.90 -10.34 5.70
C TYR A 637 30.39 -10.02 5.95
N ILE A 638 30.70 -9.32 7.05
CA ILE A 638 32.05 -8.81 7.32
C ILE A 638 32.89 -9.85 8.06
N LYS A 639 33.90 -10.38 7.37
CA LYS A 639 34.81 -11.41 7.88
C LYS A 639 35.74 -10.94 9.00
N GLY A 640 36.14 -9.67 8.99
CA GLY A 640 37.08 -9.10 9.97
C GLY A 640 36.41 -8.33 11.11
N ASP A 641 37.22 -7.90 12.07
CA ASP A 641 36.78 -7.13 13.25
C ASP A 641 36.60 -5.63 12.97
N MET A 642 36.98 -5.14 11.79
CA MET A 642 36.63 -3.78 11.37
C MET A 642 35.14 -3.70 11.03
N LYS A 643 34.31 -3.51 12.06
CA LYS A 643 32.84 -3.53 11.96
C LYS A 643 32.22 -2.22 11.46
N LYS A 644 33.01 -1.21 11.09
CA LYS A 644 32.52 0.09 10.58
C LYS A 644 31.55 -0.03 9.39
N GLY A 645 31.73 -1.04 8.53
CA GLY A 645 30.84 -1.30 7.39
C GLY A 645 29.58 -2.11 7.73
N CYS A 646 29.40 -2.54 8.98
CA CYS A 646 28.30 -3.41 9.36
C CYS A 646 26.96 -2.66 9.28
N ALA A 647 25.89 -3.36 8.88
CA ALA A 647 24.55 -2.78 8.79
C ALA A 647 24.00 -2.28 10.14
N CYS A 648 24.48 -2.79 11.28
CA CYS A 648 24.10 -2.21 12.56
C CYS A 648 24.82 -0.90 12.89
N ILE A 649 25.83 -0.47 12.13
CA ILE A 649 26.63 0.73 12.40
C ILE A 649 26.20 1.89 11.48
N ASP A 650 25.87 3.03 12.08
CA ASP A 650 25.61 4.31 11.41
C ASP A 650 26.37 5.42 12.14
N ASN A 651 27.08 6.27 11.38
CA ASN A 651 27.94 7.33 11.93
C ASN A 651 28.88 6.84 13.07
N ASP A 652 29.58 5.74 12.85
CA ASP A 652 30.51 5.10 13.81
C ASP A 652 29.88 4.49 15.07
N TYR A 653 28.57 4.61 15.27
CA TYR A 653 27.85 4.02 16.41
C TYR A 653 26.87 2.93 15.99
N CYS A 654 26.67 1.94 16.86
CA CYS A 654 25.71 0.88 16.64
C CYS A 654 24.29 1.37 16.91
N ASN A 655 23.38 1.21 15.95
CA ASN A 655 21.98 1.58 16.14
C ASN A 655 21.21 0.63 17.06
N VAL A 656 21.75 -0.56 17.35
CA VAL A 656 21.16 -1.60 18.23
C VAL A 656 21.63 -1.48 19.69
N CYS A 657 22.91 -1.16 19.94
CA CYS A 657 23.46 -1.08 21.30
C CYS A 657 24.02 0.29 21.69
N LYS A 658 24.03 1.25 20.75
CA LYS A 658 24.57 2.61 20.90
C LYS A 658 26.06 2.70 21.23
N CYS A 659 26.80 1.60 21.19
CA CYS A 659 28.26 1.59 21.37
C CYS A 659 29.00 1.91 20.07
N HIS A 660 30.22 2.46 20.19
CA HIS A 660 31.12 2.72 19.05
C HIS A 660 31.47 1.41 18.31
N TYR A 661 31.71 1.47 17.01
CA TYR A 661 31.97 0.27 16.18
C TYR A 661 33.21 -0.52 16.64
N GLU A 662 34.20 0.13 17.25
CA GLU A 662 35.39 -0.52 17.83
C GLU A 662 35.08 -1.43 19.02
N GLN A 663 33.91 -1.29 19.64
CA GLN A 663 33.44 -2.18 20.68
C GLN A 663 32.78 -3.44 20.11
N HIS A 664 32.89 -3.67 18.80
CA HIS A 664 32.28 -4.80 18.13
C HIS A 664 33.33 -5.66 17.40
N ALA A 665 33.15 -6.97 17.47
CA ALA A 665 34.05 -7.93 16.85
C ALA A 665 33.26 -9.11 16.27
N ASN A 666 33.93 -9.92 15.44
CA ASN A 666 33.49 -11.28 15.18
C ASN A 666 33.82 -12.17 16.39
N GLU A 667 32.97 -13.15 16.63
CA GLU A 667 33.25 -14.26 17.54
C GLU A 667 32.74 -15.55 16.90
N SER A 668 33.20 -16.70 17.39
CA SER A 668 32.75 -18.02 16.90
C SER A 668 31.31 -18.38 17.34
N TYR A 669 30.62 -17.48 18.03
CA TYR A 669 29.30 -17.68 18.58
C TYR A 669 28.45 -16.40 18.49
N ARG A 670 27.14 -16.58 18.52
CA ARG A 670 26.16 -15.51 18.74
C ARG A 670 25.46 -15.68 20.08
N PHE A 671 24.92 -14.58 20.60
CA PHE A 671 24.11 -14.59 21.81
C PHE A 671 22.64 -14.81 21.44
N GLU A 672 22.00 -15.77 22.10
CA GLU A 672 20.56 -16.01 22.03
C GLU A 672 19.95 -15.99 23.45
N PHE A 673 18.64 -15.80 23.53
CA PHE A 673 17.91 -15.77 24.79
C PHE A 673 16.93 -16.94 24.84
N VAL A 674 16.97 -17.71 25.92
CA VAL A 674 16.09 -18.86 26.16
C VAL A 674 15.36 -18.69 27.48
N ILE A 675 14.12 -19.18 27.54
CA ILE A 675 13.33 -19.16 28.77
C ILE A 675 13.58 -20.47 29.52
N GLU A 676 14.03 -20.37 30.77
CA GLU A 676 14.22 -21.49 31.66
C GLU A 676 13.42 -21.32 32.95
N LYS A 677 12.90 -22.43 33.48
CA LYS A 677 12.26 -22.46 34.80
C LYS A 677 13.33 -22.45 35.89
N GLU A 678 13.33 -21.41 36.70
CA GLU A 678 14.25 -21.26 37.83
C GLU A 678 13.49 -21.38 39.15
N LYS A 679 13.99 -22.26 40.03
CA LYS A 679 13.48 -22.38 41.40
C LYS A 679 14.18 -21.34 42.27
N ARG A 680 13.40 -20.47 42.92
CA ARG A 680 13.89 -19.39 43.80
C ARG A 680 13.31 -19.53 45.19
N THR A 681 14.05 -19.03 46.18
CA THR A 681 13.55 -18.81 47.55
C THR A 681 13.15 -17.34 47.75
N ALA A 682 12.18 -17.09 48.63
CA ALA A 682 11.83 -15.72 49.01
C ALA A 682 13.03 -14.93 49.58
N LYS A 683 13.94 -15.62 50.28
CA LYS A 683 15.17 -15.04 50.83
C LYS A 683 16.15 -14.58 49.76
N GLU A 684 16.38 -15.37 48.71
CA GLU A 684 17.28 -15.00 47.59
C GLU A 684 16.74 -13.79 46.82
N VAL A 685 15.42 -13.73 46.60
CA VAL A 685 14.78 -12.56 45.99
C VAL A 685 14.96 -11.35 46.93
N PHE A 686 14.75 -11.51 48.23
CA PHE A 686 14.94 -10.44 49.20
C PHE A 686 16.38 -9.89 49.23
N GLU A 687 17.39 -10.76 49.23
CA GLU A 687 18.81 -10.37 49.21
C GLU A 687 19.15 -9.58 47.93
N ARG A 688 18.64 -10.01 46.78
CA ARG A 688 18.84 -9.32 45.49
C ARG A 688 18.30 -7.88 45.51
N TYR A 689 17.13 -7.66 46.11
CA TYR A 689 16.47 -6.35 46.09
C TYR A 689 16.82 -5.45 47.29
N ASN A 690 17.53 -5.94 48.32
CA ASN A 690 17.84 -5.18 49.55
C ASN A 690 19.33 -5.02 49.87
N GLU A 691 20.21 -5.09 48.87
CA GLU A 691 21.64 -4.78 49.03
C GLU A 691 21.83 -3.47 49.83
N GLY A 692 22.27 -3.59 51.09
CA GLY A 692 22.67 -2.46 51.95
C GLY A 692 21.80 -2.13 53.18
N LYS A 693 20.66 -2.80 53.44
CA LYS A 693 19.87 -2.54 54.67
C LYS A 693 19.64 -3.81 55.51
N LYS A 694 20.30 -3.89 56.68
CA LYS A 694 20.01 -4.91 57.71
C LYS A 694 18.74 -4.53 58.48
N GLY A 695 17.66 -5.28 58.30
CA GLY A 695 16.40 -5.09 59.03
C GLY A 695 15.30 -6.02 58.50
N VAL A 696 14.27 -6.28 59.31
CA VAL A 696 13.16 -7.18 58.98
C VAL A 696 12.48 -6.72 57.68
N ALA A 697 12.47 -7.63 56.71
CA ALA A 697 11.84 -7.52 55.41
C ALA A 697 10.34 -7.30 55.54
N ASP A 698 9.79 -6.25 54.93
CA ASP A 698 8.36 -6.19 54.67
C ASP A 698 8.10 -6.60 53.21
N ALA A 699 7.22 -7.57 52.99
CA ALA A 699 6.81 -8.02 51.66
C ALA A 699 6.31 -6.85 50.80
N GLU A 700 5.71 -5.85 51.42
CA GLU A 700 5.21 -4.62 50.77
C GLU A 700 6.34 -3.78 50.17
N SER A 701 7.49 -3.68 50.87
CA SER A 701 8.66 -2.97 50.35
C SER A 701 9.34 -3.67 49.17
N LEU A 702 9.23 -5.00 49.08
CA LEU A 702 9.76 -5.79 47.97
C LEU A 702 8.85 -5.67 46.75
N LEU A 703 7.53 -5.75 46.95
CA LEU A 703 6.54 -5.55 45.89
C LEU A 703 6.66 -4.16 45.28
N LYS A 704 6.83 -3.11 46.10
CA LYS A 704 7.05 -1.74 45.59
C LYS A 704 8.29 -1.64 44.68
N LYS A 705 9.41 -2.29 45.04
CA LYS A 705 10.62 -2.29 44.20
C LYS A 705 10.44 -3.04 42.89
N LEU A 706 9.67 -4.14 42.92
CA LEU A 706 9.32 -4.90 41.73
C LEU A 706 8.41 -4.08 40.80
N GLU A 707 7.47 -3.32 41.37
CA GLU A 707 6.62 -2.36 40.66
C GLU A 707 7.44 -1.23 40.03
N GLU A 708 8.35 -0.59 40.76
CA GLU A 708 9.27 0.42 40.23
C GLU A 708 10.15 -0.12 39.08
N GLU A 709 10.63 -1.36 39.18
CA GLU A 709 11.38 -2.03 38.10
C GLU A 709 10.47 -2.31 36.88
N TYR A 710 9.24 -2.77 37.12
CA TYR A 710 8.25 -3.03 36.08
C TYR A 710 7.91 -1.76 35.29
N ASP A 711 7.60 -0.66 35.97
CA ASP A 711 7.28 0.64 35.35
C ASP A 711 8.44 1.17 34.51
N LYS A 712 9.67 1.00 35.02
CA LYS A 712 10.87 1.38 34.27
C LYS A 712 10.99 0.58 32.97
N ILE A 713 10.81 -0.74 33.03
CA ILE A 713 10.88 -1.60 31.84
C ILE A 713 9.74 -1.26 30.87
N GLN A 714 8.54 -0.96 31.37
CA GLN A 714 7.41 -0.54 30.56
C GLN A 714 7.71 0.75 29.78
N MET A 715 8.33 1.75 30.42
CA MET A 715 8.79 2.96 29.76
C MET A 715 9.85 2.68 28.68
N GLU A 716 10.81 1.79 28.95
CA GLU A 716 11.81 1.37 27.95
C GLU A 716 11.16 0.66 26.75
N CYS A 717 10.12 -0.15 26.96
CA CYS A 717 9.32 -0.77 25.89
C CYS A 717 8.62 0.29 25.02
N TYR A 718 8.05 1.32 25.64
CA TYR A 718 7.41 2.42 24.91
C TYR A 718 8.41 3.17 24.03
N ASP A 719 9.59 3.53 24.57
CA ASP A 719 10.66 4.18 23.81
C ASP A 719 11.12 3.33 22.62
N GLN A 720 11.25 2.01 22.81
CA GLN A 720 11.59 1.07 21.75
C GLN A 720 10.53 1.03 20.63
N GLN A 721 9.25 1.06 20.96
CA GLN A 721 8.16 1.14 19.98
C GLN A 721 8.23 2.44 19.17
N GLN A 722 8.50 3.57 19.83
CA GLN A 722 8.68 4.86 19.15
C GLN A 722 9.87 4.85 18.19
N GLU A 723 10.97 4.18 18.55
CA GLU A 723 12.13 4.01 17.66
C GLU A 723 11.78 3.18 16.41
N ILE A 724 10.92 2.16 16.50
CA ILE A 724 10.43 1.41 15.32
C ILE A 724 9.66 2.35 14.39
N VAL A 725 8.74 3.17 14.93
CA VAL A 725 7.97 4.14 14.14
C VAL A 725 8.90 5.13 13.42
N LYS A 726 9.93 5.65 14.11
CA LYS A 726 10.94 6.53 13.48
C LYS A 726 11.68 5.83 12.35
N CYS A 727 12.03 4.54 12.51
CA CYS A 727 12.68 3.76 11.47
C CYS A 727 11.79 3.63 10.22
N VAL A 728 10.49 3.37 10.41
CA VAL A 728 9.49 3.27 9.33
C VAL A 728 9.36 4.61 8.58
N ASN A 729 9.29 5.71 9.31
CA ASN A 729 9.18 7.05 8.73
C ASN A 729 10.42 7.41 7.90
N ARG A 730 11.62 7.15 8.41
CA ARG A 730 12.89 7.39 7.68
C ARG A 730 12.96 6.61 6.36
N LEU A 731 12.38 5.42 6.30
CA LEU A 731 12.31 4.64 5.06
C LEU A 731 11.38 5.30 4.03
N SER A 732 10.22 5.77 4.49
CA SER A 732 9.18 6.40 3.67
C SER A 732 9.67 7.68 2.96
N GLU A 733 10.59 8.41 3.57
CA GLU A 733 11.16 9.65 3.02
C GLU A 733 12.03 9.40 1.77
N ILE A 734 12.80 8.33 1.74
CA ILE A 734 13.84 8.09 0.73
C ILE A 734 13.43 7.11 -0.36
N ALA A 735 12.59 6.13 -0.01
CA ALA A 735 12.31 5.00 -0.88
C ALA A 735 11.13 5.29 -1.80
N LEU A 736 11.15 4.66 -2.97
CA LEU A 736 10.02 4.72 -3.89
C LEU A 736 8.78 3.99 -3.33
N ASN A 737 9.00 2.97 -2.49
CA ASN A 737 7.99 2.30 -1.67
C ASN A 737 8.26 2.56 -0.18
N ASN A 738 7.23 3.03 0.54
CA ASN A 738 7.28 3.36 1.96
C ASN A 738 7.08 2.15 2.89
N LYS A 739 6.74 0.98 2.35
CA LYS A 739 6.57 -0.25 3.15
C LYS A 739 7.93 -0.80 3.59
N VAL A 740 8.06 -1.05 4.90
CA VAL A 740 9.28 -1.59 5.55
C VAL A 740 9.45 -3.08 5.30
N THR A 741 8.35 -3.79 5.13
CA THR A 741 8.31 -5.20 4.77
C THR A 741 7.86 -5.32 3.33
N SER A 742 8.66 -6.00 2.50
CA SER A 742 8.20 -6.55 1.23
C SER A 742 7.03 -7.50 1.53
N SER A 743 5.81 -7.00 1.37
CA SER A 743 4.54 -7.74 1.23
C SER A 743 4.39 -9.01 2.10
N ASN A 744 3.87 -8.86 3.33
CA ASN A 744 3.33 -9.97 4.13
C ASN A 744 2.20 -10.74 3.40
N GLU A 745 1.63 -10.20 2.31
CA GLU A 745 0.61 -10.86 1.50
C GLU A 745 1.02 -12.27 1.01
N TYR A 746 2.30 -12.56 0.77
CA TYR A 746 2.75 -13.89 0.34
C TYR A 746 2.93 -14.87 1.52
N LEU A 747 3.18 -14.36 2.73
CA LEU A 747 3.27 -15.16 3.95
C LEU A 747 1.87 -15.58 4.43
N ASP A 748 0.87 -14.70 4.31
CA ASP A 748 -0.52 -14.99 4.70
C ASP A 748 -1.22 -16.00 3.79
N ILE A 749 -0.81 -16.11 2.52
CA ILE A 749 -1.35 -17.11 1.59
C ILE A 749 -0.75 -18.50 1.84
N ASN A 750 0.49 -18.58 2.32
CA ASN A 750 1.18 -19.86 2.58
C ASN A 750 1.06 -20.35 4.02
N SER A 751 0.71 -19.49 4.99
CA SER A 751 0.38 -19.90 6.36
C SER A 751 -0.97 -20.61 6.45
N ASN A 752 -1.90 -20.37 5.51
CA ASN A 752 -3.20 -21.03 5.42
C ASN A 752 -3.19 -22.40 4.70
N ARG A 753 -2.02 -23.01 4.52
CA ARG A 753 -1.86 -24.35 3.90
C ARG A 753 -1.10 -25.35 4.78
N LYS A 754 -1.09 -25.19 6.10
CA LYS A 754 -0.63 -26.22 7.03
C LYS A 754 -1.72 -26.68 7.97
#